data_AF-A0AAE9JKK9-F1
#
_entry.id   AF-A0AAE9JKK9-F1
#
_cell.length_a   1.000
_cell.length_b   1.000
_cell.length_c   1.000
_cell.angle_alpha   90.00
_cell.angle_beta   90.00
_cell.angle_gamma   90.00
#
_symmetry.space_group_name_H-M   'P 1'
#
loop_
_entity.id
_entity.type
_entity.pdbx_description
1 polymer ?
#
loop_
_entity_poly.entity_id
_entity_poly.type
_entity_poly.pdbx_seq_one_letter_code
_entity_poly.pdbx_strand_id
1 'polypeptide(L)'
;MLIFQKSRMDPPKKSSKTRHLSETEEESENYLENFYNKNERSNRRVSFVQRGAMNQAQFDEKFDYNKPHMENLVKKQTRKFVSRFYEPFLSCNAFKNFLFDLIPILKWLPEYRWKTDLTPDIIGGLTVGVMQIPQGIAYALLARQPAINGLYASLFPPLIYMLFGTSKQSSLGTFAVVALMTGISVESLTAPEETAFNATDVLDPAEVIKEYPTATEVSCAITILMGLILFLMGVLRLHFLTTYLSDQVIAGFTVGSSIHVFVSQLKTLLGIRRLTRHSGAFYLFRHLYDLVLALPRFNPVSLGISVGSLIILYIGREFVNPFIKKKTKSNIPIPWELVVVIVSTAFVYFSGVNASSAVQIVNKIPVGVPEFAVPRFDIFKHVFSDAISITIVSVSVWLSISKMLAKKNNYQLDAGQELFALSFTSIASSFIPTIPISCSLSRTLVAVGAGCVTQLSILFSSILVFLVVFFLGSLLETLPMAALSAIICFALQGMFKKFYDLGQLWKVSKIDFTIWVVSCGSTVILDVSIGLIISVFFALFTTILREQYPKWHILASVKGTQDFKDSERYGDSMYFKGICIFRFDAPLLFHNVECFKKSVDKAYLEWQKSHEFYVLREERDTILNHKMDGSDESSDGKTVHTMNTMSADILSRHFVIDCSGFTFIDLMGVSALKEIFSDLRKRGILVYFANAKAPVREMFDKCDFFKFVPKDNFYPTMRDATSIARQRQLELGFKDTTYVPEHDRLTEVLSSHPM
;
A
#
# COMPACT_ATOMS: atom_id res chain seq x y z
N MET A 1 38.07 13.94 13.41
CA MET A 1 39.43 14.24 12.91
C MET A 1 39.89 13.04 12.08
N LEU A 2 39.62 13.05 10.77
CA LEU A 2 40.13 12.06 9.82
C LEU A 2 40.40 12.82 8.51
N ILE A 3 41.67 12.78 8.11
CA ILE A 3 42.31 13.56 7.05
C ILE A 3 42.10 12.82 5.73
N PHE A 4 41.49 13.46 4.73
CA PHE A 4 41.51 12.97 3.34
C PHE A 4 42.55 13.77 2.54
N GLN A 5 43.58 13.03 2.11
CA GLN A 5 44.72 13.49 1.33
C GLN A 5 44.26 13.75 -0.12
N LYS A 6 44.50 14.96 -0.60
CA LYS A 6 44.11 15.43 -1.94
C LYS A 6 45.28 15.22 -2.90
N SER A 7 45.24 14.20 -3.77
CA SER A 7 46.21 14.10 -4.87
C SER A 7 45.81 15.06 -5.98
N ARG A 8 46.58 16.13 -6.18
CA ARG A 8 46.53 16.95 -7.40
C ARG A 8 47.22 16.15 -8.52
N MET A 9 46.49 15.84 -9.59
CA MET A 9 47.10 15.58 -10.89
C MET A 9 47.25 16.93 -11.60
N ASP A 10 48.47 17.27 -11.97
CA ASP A 10 48.76 18.46 -12.77
C ASP A 10 48.29 18.26 -14.24
N PRO A 11 47.84 19.32 -14.93
CA PRO A 11 47.42 19.23 -16.32
C PRO A 11 48.63 18.99 -17.24
N PRO A 12 48.43 18.32 -18.40
CA PRO A 12 49.52 18.03 -19.31
C PRO A 12 50.07 19.33 -19.93
N LYS A 13 51.41 19.43 -20.02
CA LYS A 13 52.11 20.54 -20.66
C LYS A 13 51.72 20.62 -22.15
N LYS A 14 51.26 21.80 -22.59
CA LYS A 14 51.04 22.14 -24.02
C LYS A 14 52.37 21.99 -24.78
N SER A 15 52.43 21.12 -25.79
CA SER A 15 53.51 21.16 -26.77
C SER A 15 53.27 22.30 -27.74
N SER A 16 54.21 23.23 -27.84
CA SER A 16 54.20 24.35 -28.77
C SER A 16 54.33 23.86 -30.23
N LYS A 17 53.22 23.81 -30.96
CA LYS A 17 53.21 23.98 -32.41
C LYS A 17 52.08 24.95 -32.74
N THR A 18 52.46 26.16 -33.14
CA THR A 18 51.58 27.24 -33.58
C THR A 18 50.81 26.77 -34.81
N ARG A 19 49.49 26.60 -34.64
CA ARG A 19 48.54 26.39 -35.74
C ARG A 19 47.90 27.75 -36.00
N HIS A 20 47.96 28.26 -37.23
CA HIS A 20 47.21 29.46 -37.59
C HIS A 20 45.72 29.09 -37.60
N LEU A 21 44.96 29.67 -36.67
CA LEU A 21 43.50 29.56 -36.57
C LEU A 21 42.85 30.46 -37.63
N SER A 22 41.66 30.09 -38.11
CA SER A 22 40.86 31.00 -38.96
C SER A 22 40.22 32.11 -38.13
N GLU A 23 39.89 33.26 -38.74
CA GLU A 23 39.27 34.41 -38.03
C GLU A 23 38.02 34.03 -37.23
N THR A 24 37.24 33.05 -37.70
CA THR A 24 36.07 32.48 -37.00
C THR A 24 36.42 31.69 -35.74
N GLU A 25 37.59 31.04 -35.71
CA GLU A 25 38.07 30.30 -34.54
C GLU A 25 38.65 31.29 -33.50
N GLU A 26 39.35 32.35 -33.93
CA GLU A 26 39.80 33.45 -33.06
C GLU A 26 38.63 34.23 -32.45
N GLU A 27 37.55 34.49 -33.20
CA GLU A 27 36.34 35.10 -32.66
C GLU A 27 35.64 34.20 -31.63
N SER A 28 35.68 32.87 -31.82
CA SER A 28 35.11 31.91 -30.88
C SER A 28 35.92 31.78 -29.59
N GLU A 29 37.25 31.84 -29.65
CA GLU A 29 38.13 31.86 -28.48
C GLU A 29 38.04 33.20 -27.72
N ASN A 30 37.95 34.34 -28.43
CA ASN A 30 37.71 35.65 -27.82
C ASN A 30 36.33 35.78 -27.17
N TYR A 31 35.30 35.11 -27.72
CA TYR A 31 34.00 35.00 -27.06
C TYR A 31 34.07 34.15 -25.79
N LEU A 32 34.84 33.05 -25.82
CA LEU A 32 35.07 32.17 -24.67
C LEU A 32 35.83 32.90 -23.55
N GLU A 33 36.91 33.63 -23.83
CA GLU A 33 37.64 34.41 -22.83
C GLU A 33 36.79 35.53 -22.21
N ASN A 34 36.02 36.25 -23.03
CA ASN A 34 35.12 37.30 -22.54
C ASN A 34 33.94 36.75 -21.72
N PHE A 35 33.52 35.51 -21.96
CA PHE A 35 32.47 34.85 -21.17
C PHE A 35 32.97 34.32 -19.82
N TYR A 36 34.21 33.83 -19.75
CA TYR A 36 34.85 33.40 -18.49
C TYR A 36 35.11 34.58 -17.53
N ASN A 37 35.53 35.73 -18.05
CA ASN A 37 35.86 36.89 -17.21
C ASN A 37 34.64 37.63 -16.62
N LYS A 38 33.41 37.34 -17.07
CA LYS A 38 32.22 38.10 -16.64
C LYS A 38 31.38 37.47 -15.54
N ASN A 39 31.71 36.26 -15.05
CA ASN A 39 30.82 35.50 -14.16
C ASN A 39 31.50 34.87 -12.93
N GLU A 40 32.33 35.63 -12.20
CA GLU A 40 32.86 35.23 -10.88
C GLU A 40 31.81 35.19 -9.73
N ARG A 41 30.49 35.33 -9.99
CA ARG A 41 29.46 35.38 -8.93
C ARG A 41 28.42 34.26 -8.90
N SER A 42 28.53 33.21 -9.71
CA SER A 42 27.74 32.00 -9.46
C SER A 42 28.57 30.75 -9.65
N ASN A 43 28.66 29.94 -8.61
CA ASN A 43 29.35 28.66 -8.57
C ASN A 43 28.59 27.58 -9.41
N ARG A 44 28.17 27.93 -10.64
CA ARG A 44 27.49 27.02 -11.56
C ARG A 44 28.56 26.24 -12.33
N ARG A 45 28.72 24.96 -11.98
CA ARG A 45 29.52 24.03 -12.80
C ARG A 45 28.80 23.83 -14.12
N VAL A 46 29.36 24.36 -15.21
CA VAL A 46 28.87 24.09 -16.56
C VAL A 46 29.39 22.72 -16.98
N SER A 47 28.49 21.76 -17.23
CA SER A 47 28.86 20.43 -17.71
C SER A 47 28.93 20.45 -19.24
N PHE A 48 30.13 20.50 -19.79
CA PHE A 48 30.35 20.29 -21.22
C PHE A 48 30.48 18.79 -21.49
N VAL A 49 29.47 18.19 -22.13
CA VAL A 49 29.53 16.82 -22.64
C VAL A 49 29.41 16.85 -24.16
N GLN A 50 30.55 16.79 -24.83
CA GLN A 50 30.67 16.75 -26.28
C GLN A 50 31.02 15.33 -26.71
N ARG A 51 30.00 14.55 -27.06
CA ARG A 51 30.14 13.26 -27.73
C ARG A 51 29.22 13.22 -28.95
N GLY A 52 29.62 12.51 -29.99
CA GLY A 52 28.77 12.23 -31.15
C GLY A 52 27.55 11.39 -30.78
N ALA A 53 26.51 11.48 -31.59
CA ALA A 53 25.36 10.60 -31.47
C ALA A 53 25.77 9.17 -31.85
N MET A 54 25.32 8.20 -31.06
CA MET A 54 25.65 6.79 -31.26
C MET A 54 24.38 5.95 -31.09
N ASN A 55 24.25 4.88 -31.89
CA ASN A 55 23.19 3.90 -31.67
C ASN A 55 23.51 3.05 -30.42
N GLN A 56 22.53 2.28 -29.94
CA GLN A 56 22.68 1.47 -28.74
C GLN A 56 23.76 0.38 -28.90
N ALA A 57 23.90 -0.20 -30.09
CA ALA A 57 24.87 -1.24 -30.36
C ALA A 57 26.32 -0.72 -30.28
N GLN A 58 26.60 0.42 -30.92
CA GLN A 58 27.89 1.11 -30.86
C GLN A 58 28.20 1.59 -29.45
N PHE A 59 27.18 2.02 -28.69
CA PHE A 59 27.35 2.41 -27.30
C PHE A 59 27.74 1.20 -26.43
N ASP A 60 27.03 0.08 -26.60
CA ASP A 60 27.31 -1.16 -25.86
C ASP A 60 28.70 -1.73 -26.20
N GLU A 61 29.15 -1.63 -27.46
CA GLU A 61 30.49 -2.04 -27.91
C GLU A 61 31.59 -1.12 -27.35
N LYS A 62 31.40 0.20 -27.44
CA LYS A 62 32.39 1.19 -26.98
C LYS A 62 32.62 1.15 -25.47
N PHE A 63 31.59 0.82 -24.69
CA PHE A 63 31.64 0.84 -23.23
C PHE A 63 31.53 -0.54 -22.58
N ASP A 64 31.71 -1.61 -23.37
CA ASP A 64 31.77 -3.01 -22.91
C ASP A 64 30.58 -3.44 -22.05
N TYR A 65 29.38 -3.49 -22.65
CA TYR A 65 28.15 -3.86 -21.97
C TYR A 65 28.13 -5.34 -21.54
N ASN A 66 28.25 -5.58 -20.23
CA ASN A 66 28.09 -6.90 -19.64
C ASN A 66 26.61 -7.30 -19.52
N LYS A 67 26.20 -8.32 -20.29
CA LYS A 67 24.85 -8.90 -20.16
C LYS A 67 24.69 -9.53 -18.77
N PRO A 68 23.59 -9.24 -18.04
CA PRO A 68 23.35 -9.91 -16.76
C PRO A 68 23.22 -11.42 -16.99
N HIS A 69 23.82 -12.21 -16.10
CA HIS A 69 23.77 -13.67 -16.17
C HIS A 69 22.30 -14.12 -16.18
N MET A 70 21.86 -14.71 -17.29
CA MET A 70 20.51 -15.27 -17.49
C MET A 70 20.35 -16.55 -16.65
N GLU A 71 20.37 -16.41 -15.34
CA GLU A 71 19.96 -17.49 -14.45
C GLU A 71 18.42 -17.56 -14.44
N ASN A 72 17.84 -18.75 -14.62
CA ASN A 72 16.39 -18.94 -14.58
C ASN A 72 15.82 -18.30 -13.31
N LEU A 73 15.02 -17.24 -13.47
CA LEU A 73 14.50 -16.45 -12.34
C LEU A 73 13.74 -17.33 -11.35
N VAL A 74 12.97 -18.29 -11.88
CA VAL A 74 12.27 -19.32 -11.10
C VAL A 74 13.26 -20.19 -10.33
N LYS A 75 14.31 -20.69 -10.98
CA LYS A 75 15.35 -21.50 -10.32
C LYS A 75 16.11 -20.72 -9.25
N LYS A 76 16.37 -19.43 -9.48
CA LYS A 76 16.99 -18.54 -8.50
C LYS A 76 16.06 -18.25 -7.32
N GLN A 77 14.78 -18.01 -7.58
CA GLN A 77 13.77 -17.80 -6.54
C GLN A 77 13.51 -19.07 -5.74
N THR A 78 13.38 -20.24 -6.38
CA THR A 78 13.23 -21.52 -5.69
C THR A 78 14.49 -21.87 -4.92
N ARG A 79 15.69 -21.70 -5.51
CA ARG A 79 16.96 -21.88 -4.79
C ARG A 79 17.06 -20.95 -3.59
N LYS A 80 16.72 -19.67 -3.73
CA LYS A 80 16.72 -18.69 -2.62
C LYS A 80 15.66 -19.04 -1.58
N PHE A 81 14.52 -19.60 -1.97
CA PHE A 81 13.47 -20.05 -1.07
C PHE A 81 13.91 -21.28 -0.27
N VAL A 82 14.39 -22.31 -0.96
CA VAL A 82 14.87 -23.57 -0.36
C VAL A 82 16.14 -23.33 0.47
N SER A 83 17.06 -22.47 0.01
CA SER A 83 18.29 -22.15 0.74
C SER A 83 18.03 -21.60 2.12
N ARG A 84 16.95 -20.84 2.31
CA ARG A 84 16.57 -20.33 3.62
C ARG A 84 16.15 -21.39 4.63
N PHE A 85 15.71 -22.57 4.19
CA PHE A 85 15.35 -23.65 5.11
C PHE A 85 16.56 -24.46 5.57
N TYR A 86 17.62 -24.56 4.76
CA TYR A 86 18.83 -25.30 5.15
C TYR A 86 19.99 -24.40 5.59
N GLU A 87 20.08 -23.15 5.12
CA GLU A 87 21.12 -22.17 5.48
C GLU A 87 21.28 -21.98 7.00
N PRO A 88 20.19 -21.86 7.79
CA PRO A 88 20.28 -21.80 9.24
C PRO A 88 20.98 -23.01 9.87
N PHE A 89 20.91 -24.18 9.23
CA PHE A 89 21.46 -25.43 9.75
C PHE A 89 22.86 -25.75 9.21
N LEU A 90 23.44 -24.91 8.33
CA LEU A 90 24.78 -25.12 7.77
C LEU A 90 25.92 -24.80 8.74
N SER A 91 25.69 -23.95 9.74
CA SER A 91 26.73 -23.51 10.69
C SER A 91 26.12 -23.14 12.04
N CYS A 92 26.85 -23.39 13.15
CA CYS A 92 26.41 -22.99 14.48
C CYS A 92 26.16 -21.47 14.61
N ASN A 93 26.94 -20.63 13.91
CA ASN A 93 26.70 -19.18 13.92
C ASN A 93 25.45 -18.78 13.13
N ALA A 94 25.18 -19.45 12.00
CA ALA A 94 23.96 -19.24 11.23
C ALA A 94 22.72 -19.67 12.02
N PHE A 95 22.81 -20.81 12.72
CA PHE A 95 21.76 -21.29 13.62
C PHE A 95 21.51 -20.33 14.79
N LYS A 96 22.58 -19.81 15.40
CA LYS A 96 22.48 -18.80 16.47
C LYS A 96 21.78 -17.52 15.99
N ASN A 97 22.15 -17.01 14.80
CA ASN A 97 21.50 -15.84 14.21
C ASN A 97 20.03 -16.11 13.89
N PHE A 98 19.72 -17.27 13.33
CA PHE A 98 18.35 -17.71 13.09
C PHE A 98 17.53 -17.78 14.38
N LEU A 99 18.11 -18.32 15.46
CA LEU A 99 17.43 -18.37 16.76
C LEU A 99 17.15 -16.97 17.32
N PHE A 100 18.08 -16.03 17.16
CA PHE A 100 17.88 -14.65 17.55
C PHE A 100 16.86 -13.91 16.67
N ASP A 101 16.75 -14.26 15.38
CA ASP A 101 15.72 -13.72 14.49
C ASP A 101 14.34 -14.28 14.82
N LEU A 102 14.26 -15.59 15.13
CA LEU A 102 13.02 -16.29 15.48
C LEU A 102 12.49 -15.90 16.87
N ILE A 103 13.39 -15.63 17.83
CA ILE A 103 13.05 -15.25 19.20
C ILE A 103 13.69 -13.89 19.55
N PRO A 104 13.09 -12.76 19.10
CA PRO A 104 13.67 -11.43 19.26
C PRO A 104 13.90 -10.98 20.71
N ILE A 105 13.20 -11.57 21.70
CA ILE A 105 13.44 -11.25 23.12
C ILE A 105 14.90 -11.43 23.53
N LEU A 106 15.59 -12.39 22.93
CA LEU A 106 16.99 -12.66 23.21
C LEU A 106 17.92 -11.55 22.69
N LYS A 107 17.47 -10.71 21.76
CA LYS A 107 18.22 -9.55 21.25
C LYS A 107 17.92 -8.28 22.06
N TRP A 108 16.65 -7.97 22.26
CA TRP A 108 16.27 -6.68 22.84
C TRP A 108 16.37 -6.64 24.37
N LEU A 109 16.16 -7.77 25.06
CA LEU A 109 16.20 -7.82 26.52
C LEU A 109 17.60 -7.54 27.09
N PRO A 110 18.71 -8.07 26.51
CA PRO A 110 20.06 -7.68 26.94
C PRO A 110 20.42 -6.21 26.65
N GLU A 111 19.85 -5.62 25.58
CA GLU A 111 20.05 -4.21 25.21
C GLU A 111 19.17 -3.24 26.03
N TYR A 112 18.39 -3.75 26.98
CA TYR A 112 17.43 -2.96 27.74
C TYR A 112 18.10 -2.01 28.75
N ARG A 113 17.69 -0.74 28.73
CA ARG A 113 18.24 0.30 29.63
C ARG A 113 17.36 0.45 30.88
N TRP A 114 17.65 -0.37 31.88
CA TRP A 114 16.92 -0.46 33.15
C TRP A 114 16.65 0.89 33.84
N LYS A 115 17.58 1.84 33.78
CA LYS A 115 17.43 3.13 34.48
C LYS A 115 16.45 4.10 33.80
N THR A 116 16.33 4.04 32.48
CA THR A 116 15.54 5.01 31.70
C THR A 116 14.21 4.46 31.23
N ASP A 117 14.18 3.19 30.83
CA ASP A 117 13.06 2.62 30.09
C ASP A 117 12.07 1.88 31.02
N LEU A 118 12.51 1.49 32.23
CA LEU A 118 11.70 0.72 33.20
C LEU A 118 10.50 1.50 33.73
N THR A 119 10.70 2.76 34.13
CA THR A 119 9.61 3.55 34.72
C THR A 119 8.50 3.87 33.70
N PRO A 120 8.80 4.29 32.45
CA PRO A 120 7.76 4.41 31.41
C PRO A 120 7.08 3.09 31.08
N ASP A 121 7.81 1.97 31.03
CA ASP A 121 7.22 0.66 30.70
C ASP A 121 6.31 0.13 31.81
N ILE A 122 6.63 0.36 33.08
CA ILE A 122 5.73 0.05 34.22
C ILE A 122 4.45 0.87 34.13
N ILE A 123 4.57 2.19 33.96
CA ILE A 123 3.41 3.10 33.89
C ILE A 123 2.55 2.76 32.68
N GLY A 124 3.16 2.58 31.51
CA GLY A 124 2.47 2.19 30.28
C GLY A 124 1.80 0.83 30.41
N GLY A 125 2.51 -0.16 30.95
CA GLY A 125 2.00 -1.51 31.15
C GLY A 125 0.81 -1.57 32.12
N LEU A 126 0.94 -0.94 33.29
CA LEU A 126 -0.18 -0.83 34.24
C LEU A 126 -1.38 -0.11 33.63
N THR A 127 -1.16 0.99 32.91
CA THR A 127 -2.24 1.73 32.24
C THR A 127 -2.98 0.85 31.22
N VAL A 128 -2.23 0.13 30.38
CA VAL A 128 -2.80 -0.80 29.39
C VAL A 128 -3.54 -1.94 30.08
N GLY A 129 -2.96 -2.54 31.12
CA GLY A 129 -3.59 -3.61 31.90
C GLY A 129 -4.91 -3.18 32.51
N VAL A 130 -4.97 -1.95 33.03
CA VAL A 130 -6.21 -1.36 33.54
C VAL A 130 -7.28 -1.25 32.45
N MET A 131 -6.92 -0.76 31.26
CA MET A 131 -7.87 -0.70 30.12
C MET A 131 -8.30 -2.09 29.64
N GLN A 132 -7.41 -3.07 29.77
CA GLN A 132 -7.61 -4.42 29.26
C GLN A 132 -8.69 -5.20 30.02
N ILE A 133 -8.88 -4.93 31.32
CA ILE A 133 -9.86 -5.64 32.16
C ILE A 133 -11.31 -5.43 31.66
N PRO A 134 -11.86 -4.19 31.63
CA PRO A 134 -13.21 -3.98 31.16
C PRO A 134 -13.37 -4.32 29.67
N GLN A 135 -12.38 -4.00 28.84
CA GLN A 135 -12.45 -4.29 27.40
C GLN A 135 -12.41 -5.79 27.12
N GLY A 136 -11.58 -6.55 27.85
CA GLY A 136 -11.52 -8.00 27.79
C GLY A 136 -12.87 -8.64 28.08
N ILE A 137 -13.48 -8.27 29.21
CA ILE A 137 -14.81 -8.75 29.62
C ILE A 137 -15.87 -8.38 28.56
N ALA A 138 -15.92 -7.11 28.15
CA ALA A 138 -16.92 -6.63 27.22
C ALA A 138 -16.83 -7.30 25.85
N TYR A 139 -15.61 -7.54 25.35
CA TYR A 139 -15.40 -8.21 24.07
C TYR A 139 -15.60 -9.72 24.13
N ALA A 140 -15.36 -10.39 25.27
CA ALA A 140 -15.76 -11.79 25.43
C ALA A 140 -17.27 -11.96 25.36
N LEU A 141 -18.02 -11.07 26.01
CA LEU A 141 -19.49 -11.06 25.94
C LEU A 141 -19.98 -10.78 24.52
N LEU A 142 -19.30 -9.89 23.79
CA LEU A 142 -19.60 -9.64 22.37
C LEU A 142 -19.31 -10.86 21.48
N ALA A 143 -18.29 -11.64 21.82
CA ALA A 143 -17.95 -12.92 21.17
C ALA A 143 -18.80 -14.11 21.66
N ARG A 144 -19.82 -13.85 22.49
CA ARG A 144 -20.71 -14.88 23.08
C ARG A 144 -19.97 -15.91 23.94
N GLN A 145 -18.92 -15.45 24.60
CA GLN A 145 -18.12 -16.26 25.50
C GLN A 145 -18.36 -15.86 26.96
N PRO A 146 -18.08 -16.77 27.91
CA PRO A 146 -17.90 -16.39 29.30
C PRO A 146 -16.90 -15.22 29.43
N ALA A 147 -17.22 -14.26 30.31
CA ALA A 147 -16.42 -13.04 30.53
C ALA A 147 -14.92 -13.33 30.79
N ILE A 148 -14.65 -14.42 31.50
CA ILE A 148 -13.29 -14.85 31.86
C ILE A 148 -12.40 -15.13 30.65
N ASN A 149 -12.95 -15.65 29.55
CA ASN A 149 -12.17 -15.95 28.34
C ASN A 149 -11.55 -14.68 27.74
N GLY A 150 -12.20 -13.53 27.95
CA GLY A 150 -11.65 -12.24 27.56
C GLY A 150 -10.48 -11.79 28.41
N LEU A 151 -10.50 -12.11 29.71
CA LEU A 151 -9.38 -11.87 30.62
C LEU A 151 -8.21 -12.82 30.31
N TYR A 152 -8.48 -14.08 29.95
CA TYR A 152 -7.46 -15.02 29.49
C TYR A 152 -6.82 -14.59 28.17
N ALA A 153 -7.63 -14.16 27.19
CA ALA A 153 -7.16 -13.60 25.92
C ALA A 153 -6.31 -12.32 26.10
N SER A 154 -6.47 -11.67 27.24
CA SER A 154 -5.74 -10.46 27.64
C SER A 154 -4.47 -10.74 28.44
N LEU A 155 -4.31 -11.98 28.95
CA LEU A 155 -3.24 -12.39 29.83
C LEU A 155 -2.18 -13.21 29.09
N PHE A 156 -2.58 -14.37 28.55
CA PHE A 156 -1.66 -15.35 27.99
C PHE A 156 -1.13 -14.96 26.60
N PRO A 157 -1.98 -14.55 25.63
CA PRO A 157 -1.49 -14.23 24.30
C PRO A 157 -0.46 -13.08 24.29
N PRO A 158 -0.66 -11.95 25.00
CA PRO A 158 0.37 -10.91 25.05
C PRO A 158 1.72 -11.40 25.62
N LEU A 159 1.72 -12.26 26.65
CA LEU A 159 2.95 -12.83 27.21
C LEU A 159 3.70 -13.69 26.19
N ILE A 160 2.99 -14.50 25.41
CA ILE A 160 3.60 -15.30 24.35
C ILE A 160 4.15 -14.38 23.24
N TYR A 161 3.39 -13.34 22.87
CA TYR A 161 3.83 -12.37 21.87
C TYR A 161 5.11 -11.65 22.26
N MET A 162 5.29 -11.31 23.54
CA MET A 162 6.52 -10.67 24.06
C MET A 162 7.80 -11.47 23.73
N LEU A 163 7.70 -12.79 23.58
CA LEU A 163 8.85 -13.65 23.25
C LEU A 163 9.25 -13.54 21.77
N PHE A 164 8.27 -13.52 20.88
CA PHE A 164 8.47 -13.69 19.43
C PHE A 164 8.31 -12.40 18.61
N GLY A 165 7.65 -11.39 19.16
CA GLY A 165 7.29 -10.14 18.48
C GLY A 165 8.46 -9.18 18.29
N THR A 166 8.38 -8.34 17.26
CA THR A 166 9.35 -7.26 16.99
C THR A 166 8.79 -5.86 17.27
N SER A 167 7.46 -5.72 17.25
CA SER A 167 6.78 -4.44 17.52
C SER A 167 6.91 -4.04 18.99
N LYS A 168 7.47 -2.86 19.27
CA LYS A 168 7.83 -2.46 20.64
C LYS A 168 6.66 -1.98 21.49
N GLN A 169 5.74 -1.21 20.91
CA GLN A 169 4.66 -0.53 21.64
C GLN A 169 3.26 -1.03 21.30
N SER A 170 3.12 -1.94 20.33
CA SER A 170 1.81 -2.43 19.89
C SER A 170 1.15 -3.27 20.98
N SER A 171 -0.05 -2.88 21.40
CA SER A 171 -0.80 -3.56 22.47
C SER A 171 -1.65 -4.68 21.90
N LEU A 172 -1.16 -5.92 22.01
CA LEU A 172 -1.91 -7.13 21.67
C LEU A 172 -3.01 -7.40 22.71
N GLY A 173 -4.13 -7.95 22.28
CA GLY A 173 -5.20 -8.41 23.18
C GLY A 173 -6.53 -8.55 22.46
N THR A 174 -7.62 -8.36 23.19
CA THR A 174 -8.97 -8.41 22.63
C THR A 174 -9.26 -7.21 21.72
N PHE A 175 -10.04 -7.43 20.66
CA PHE A 175 -10.42 -6.40 19.69
C PHE A 175 -11.89 -6.55 19.28
N ALA A 176 -12.62 -5.43 19.24
CA ALA A 176 -14.08 -5.40 19.08
C ALA A 176 -14.58 -6.11 17.80
N VAL A 177 -13.94 -5.85 16.66
CA VAL A 177 -14.37 -6.40 15.37
C VAL A 177 -14.13 -7.91 15.33
N VAL A 178 -12.96 -8.35 15.78
CA VAL A 178 -12.62 -9.78 15.84
C VAL A 178 -13.54 -10.52 16.82
N ALA A 179 -13.87 -9.90 17.96
CA ALA A 179 -14.85 -10.44 18.90
C ALA A 179 -16.25 -10.56 18.28
N LEU A 180 -16.71 -9.54 17.55
CA LEU A 180 -18.00 -9.59 16.86
C LEU A 180 -18.03 -10.71 15.80
N MET A 181 -17.01 -10.81 14.95
CA MET A 181 -16.90 -11.87 13.94
C MET A 181 -16.89 -13.27 14.57
N THR A 182 -16.16 -13.42 15.68
CA THR A 182 -16.16 -14.68 16.46
C THR A 182 -17.55 -14.97 17.01
N GLY A 183 -18.25 -13.96 17.54
CA GLY A 183 -19.62 -14.12 18.07
C GLY A 183 -20.64 -14.52 17.01
N ILE A 184 -20.50 -14.05 15.77
CA ILE A 184 -21.35 -14.46 14.64
C ILE A 184 -21.10 -15.94 14.27
N SER A 185 -19.83 -16.36 14.23
CA SER A 185 -19.46 -17.76 13.96
C SER A 185 -19.88 -18.71 15.08
N VAL A 186 -19.77 -18.27 16.34
CA VAL A 186 -20.27 -19.02 17.50
C VAL A 186 -21.79 -19.20 17.41
N GLU A 187 -22.53 -18.13 17.09
CA GLU A 187 -23.99 -18.19 16.93
C GLU A 187 -24.46 -19.23 15.91
N SER A 188 -23.77 -19.36 14.78
CA SER A 188 -24.19 -20.24 13.70
C SER A 188 -23.97 -21.72 14.01
N LEU A 189 -23.10 -22.04 14.97
CA LEU A 189 -22.68 -23.42 15.29
C LEU A 189 -23.17 -23.92 16.65
N THR A 190 -23.51 -23.03 17.57
CA THR A 190 -24.07 -23.39 18.88
C THR A 190 -25.58 -23.60 18.81
N ALA A 191 -26.13 -24.44 19.69
CA ALA A 191 -27.58 -24.61 19.82
C ALA A 191 -28.28 -23.25 20.06
N PRO A 192 -29.46 -23.01 19.46
CA PRO A 192 -30.31 -21.89 19.86
C PRO A 192 -30.62 -22.03 21.37
N GLU A 193 -30.57 -20.94 22.13
CA GLU A 193 -30.93 -20.92 23.57
C GLU A 193 -32.34 -21.50 23.86
N GLU A 194 -33.18 -21.70 22.84
CA GLU A 194 -34.55 -22.24 22.92
C GLU A 194 -34.64 -23.77 22.98
N THR A 195 -33.56 -24.53 22.78
CA THR A 195 -33.57 -26.01 22.90
C THR A 195 -33.31 -26.52 24.33
N ALA A 196 -33.40 -25.64 25.34
CA ALA A 196 -33.61 -26.07 26.71
C ALA A 196 -35.08 -26.53 26.87
N PHE A 197 -35.35 -27.74 26.41
CA PHE A 197 -36.58 -28.54 26.50
C PHE A 197 -37.67 -27.98 27.44
N ASN A 198 -38.75 -27.48 26.84
CA ASN A 198 -40.08 -27.73 27.40
C ASN A 198 -40.28 -29.25 27.43
N ALA A 199 -40.17 -29.86 28.60
CA ALA A 199 -40.21 -31.30 28.82
C ALA A 199 -41.61 -31.94 28.64
N THR A 200 -42.35 -31.54 27.61
CA THR A 200 -43.71 -32.07 27.34
C THR A 200 -43.92 -32.58 25.92
N ASP A 201 -43.08 -32.24 24.94
CA ASP A 201 -43.20 -32.80 23.60
C ASP A 201 -42.21 -33.96 23.38
N VAL A 202 -42.79 -35.15 23.25
CA VAL A 202 -42.09 -36.39 22.90
C VAL A 202 -41.58 -36.27 21.46
N LEU A 203 -40.33 -35.84 21.30
CA LEU A 203 -39.57 -35.95 20.05
C LEU A 203 -38.62 -37.15 20.12
N ASP A 204 -38.45 -37.81 18.99
CA ASP A 204 -37.70 -39.05 18.83
C ASP A 204 -36.30 -39.01 19.49
N PRO A 205 -35.92 -40.03 20.30
CA PRO A 205 -34.64 -40.06 21.00
C PRO A 205 -33.40 -40.12 20.10
N ALA A 206 -33.56 -40.22 18.77
CA ALA A 206 -32.49 -40.20 17.79
C ALA A 206 -32.04 -38.78 17.37
N GLU A 207 -32.85 -37.73 17.53
CA GLU A 207 -32.47 -36.34 17.20
C GLU A 207 -31.86 -35.56 18.38
N VAL A 208 -31.94 -36.09 19.60
CA VAL A 208 -31.49 -35.43 20.83
C VAL A 208 -29.96 -35.49 21.03
N ILE A 209 -29.23 -36.26 20.21
CA ILE A 209 -27.77 -36.41 20.31
C ILE A 209 -27.06 -35.74 19.12
N LYS A 210 -27.37 -34.48 18.83
CA LYS A 210 -26.34 -33.60 18.24
C LYS A 210 -25.63 -32.92 19.40
N GLU A 211 -24.46 -33.41 19.74
CA GLU A 211 -23.56 -32.74 20.69
C GLU A 211 -23.12 -31.41 20.06
N TYR A 212 -23.90 -30.36 20.29
CA TYR A 212 -23.56 -29.03 19.83
C TYR A 212 -22.25 -28.58 20.51
N PRO A 213 -21.29 -28.06 19.74
CA PRO A 213 -20.03 -27.62 20.32
C PRO A 213 -20.26 -26.45 21.27
N THR A 214 -19.47 -26.40 22.35
CA THR A 214 -19.55 -25.28 23.29
C THR A 214 -18.99 -24.02 22.62
N ALA A 215 -19.53 -22.85 22.97
CA ALA A 215 -19.04 -21.56 22.46
C ALA A 215 -17.51 -21.42 22.59
N THR A 216 -16.95 -21.89 23.70
CA THR A 216 -15.51 -21.87 23.99
C THR A 216 -14.71 -22.74 23.01
N GLU A 217 -15.21 -23.93 22.67
CA GLU A 217 -14.58 -24.85 21.73
C GLU A 217 -14.53 -24.26 20.32
N VAL A 218 -15.64 -23.63 19.88
CA VAL A 218 -15.70 -22.94 18.58
C VAL A 218 -14.68 -21.81 18.52
N SER A 219 -14.60 -20.98 19.57
CA SER A 219 -13.65 -19.87 19.65
C SER A 219 -12.19 -20.35 19.66
N CYS A 220 -11.88 -21.43 20.38
CA CYS A 220 -10.55 -22.01 20.40
C CYS A 220 -10.19 -22.65 19.05
N ALA A 221 -11.15 -23.29 18.38
CA ALA A 221 -10.99 -23.84 17.01
C ALA A 221 -10.70 -22.74 15.97
N ILE A 222 -11.38 -21.59 16.06
CA ILE A 222 -11.07 -20.43 15.23
C ILE A 222 -9.65 -19.90 15.54
N THR A 223 -9.28 -19.84 16.82
CA THR A 223 -7.98 -19.29 17.25
C THR A 223 -6.80 -20.16 16.79
N ILE A 224 -6.89 -21.49 16.92
CA ILE A 224 -5.85 -22.40 16.43
C ILE A 224 -5.74 -22.33 14.90
N LEU A 225 -6.87 -22.30 14.20
CA LEU A 225 -6.88 -22.23 12.75
C LEU A 225 -6.32 -20.90 12.25
N MET A 226 -6.62 -19.78 12.93
CA MET A 226 -5.97 -18.50 12.69
C MET A 226 -4.45 -18.60 12.85
N GLY A 227 -3.98 -19.27 13.90
CA GLY A 227 -2.56 -19.54 14.11
C GLY A 227 -1.90 -20.36 12.99
N LEU A 228 -2.58 -21.40 12.51
CA LEU A 228 -2.12 -22.25 11.41
C LEU A 228 -2.11 -21.51 10.06
N ILE A 229 -3.13 -20.70 9.78
CA ILE A 229 -3.18 -19.86 8.56
C ILE A 229 -2.05 -18.84 8.60
N LEU A 230 -1.82 -18.16 9.73
CA LEU A 230 -0.70 -17.23 9.90
C LEU A 230 0.66 -17.93 9.77
N PHE A 231 0.78 -19.15 10.31
CA PHE A 231 1.99 -19.95 10.15
C PHE A 231 2.26 -20.21 8.66
N LEU A 232 1.25 -20.68 7.93
CA LEU A 232 1.33 -20.96 6.51
C LEU A 232 1.65 -19.70 5.71
N MET A 233 1.02 -18.56 6.04
CA MET A 233 1.34 -17.27 5.45
C MET A 233 2.80 -16.84 5.72
N GLY A 234 3.31 -17.09 6.92
CA GLY A 234 4.71 -16.83 7.28
C GLY A 234 5.69 -17.70 6.48
N VAL A 235 5.45 -19.01 6.43
CA VAL A 235 6.27 -19.98 5.68
C VAL A 235 6.28 -19.68 4.17
N LEU A 236 5.11 -19.40 3.59
CA LEU A 236 4.95 -19.03 2.19
C LEU A 236 5.39 -17.58 1.90
N ARG A 237 5.77 -16.81 2.94
CA ARG A 237 6.13 -15.38 2.86
C ARG A 237 5.07 -14.53 2.18
N LEU A 238 3.80 -14.83 2.46
CA LEU A 238 2.64 -14.06 2.01
C LEU A 238 2.50 -12.71 2.73
N HIS A 239 3.57 -12.18 3.35
CA HIS A 239 3.58 -10.86 3.95
C HIS A 239 3.27 -9.76 2.91
N PHE A 240 3.52 -10.00 1.61
CA PHE A 240 3.13 -9.09 0.54
C PHE A 240 1.61 -8.96 0.39
N LEU A 241 0.82 -9.98 0.78
CA LEU A 241 -0.64 -9.93 0.72
C LEU A 241 -1.18 -8.79 1.58
N THR A 242 -0.52 -8.52 2.70
CA THR A 242 -0.85 -7.43 3.62
C THR A 242 -0.58 -6.04 3.02
N THR A 243 0.22 -5.96 1.95
CA THR A 243 0.47 -4.71 1.20
C THR A 243 -0.72 -4.33 0.32
N TYR A 244 -1.53 -5.28 -0.13
CA TYR A 244 -2.73 -5.00 -0.93
C TYR A 244 -3.89 -4.45 -0.10
N LEU A 245 -3.79 -4.52 1.23
CA LEU A 245 -4.75 -3.92 2.14
C LEU A 245 -4.32 -2.48 2.39
N SER A 246 -4.73 -1.60 1.46
CA SER A 246 -4.40 -0.18 1.55
C SER A 246 -4.96 0.42 2.84
N ASP A 247 -4.31 1.49 3.32
CA ASP A 247 -4.76 2.20 4.52
C ASP A 247 -6.22 2.67 4.40
N GLN A 248 -6.68 2.93 3.18
CA GLN A 248 -8.05 3.38 2.88
C GLN A 248 -9.06 2.24 2.96
N VAL A 249 -8.71 1.04 2.50
CA VAL A 249 -9.53 -0.16 2.69
C VAL A 249 -9.68 -0.44 4.18
N ILE A 250 -8.58 -0.46 4.94
CA ILE A 250 -8.62 -0.74 6.38
C ILE A 250 -9.37 0.36 7.12
N ALA A 251 -9.21 1.64 6.74
CA ALA A 251 -9.95 2.75 7.33
C ALA A 251 -11.46 2.61 7.10
N GLY A 252 -11.92 2.40 5.86
CA GLY A 252 -13.34 2.22 5.54
C GLY A 252 -13.94 1.00 6.23
N PHE A 253 -13.23 -0.13 6.18
CA PHE A 253 -13.63 -1.38 6.84
C PHE A 253 -13.74 -1.23 8.37
N THR A 254 -12.75 -0.61 9.02
CA THR A 254 -12.77 -0.41 10.48
C THR A 254 -13.91 0.49 10.92
N VAL A 255 -14.24 1.51 10.13
CA VAL A 255 -15.40 2.38 10.37
C VAL A 255 -16.71 1.61 10.19
N GLY A 256 -16.88 0.89 9.09
CA GLY A 256 -18.07 0.07 8.85
C GLY A 256 -18.28 -1.00 9.93
N SER A 257 -17.21 -1.68 10.34
CA SER A 257 -17.23 -2.66 11.43
C SER A 257 -17.56 -2.01 12.78
N SER A 258 -17.09 -0.78 13.02
CA SER A 258 -17.40 -0.03 14.24
C SER A 258 -18.89 0.32 14.31
N ILE A 259 -19.56 0.57 13.17
CA ILE A 259 -21.01 0.76 13.12
C ILE A 259 -21.74 -0.51 13.57
N HIS A 260 -21.32 -1.68 13.08
CA HIS A 260 -21.88 -2.97 13.51
C HIS A 260 -21.71 -3.21 15.02
N VAL A 261 -20.51 -2.95 15.55
CA VAL A 261 -20.26 -3.06 16.99
C VAL A 261 -21.15 -2.08 17.76
N PHE A 262 -21.22 -0.82 17.33
CA PHE A 262 -22.02 0.22 17.98
C PHE A 262 -23.50 -0.17 18.06
N VAL A 263 -24.09 -0.60 16.94
CA VAL A 263 -25.50 -1.04 16.88
C VAL A 263 -25.74 -2.26 17.77
N SER A 264 -24.81 -3.22 17.79
CA SER A 264 -24.88 -4.38 18.69
C SER A 264 -24.86 -4.00 20.18
N GLN A 265 -24.20 -2.89 20.54
CA GLN A 265 -24.18 -2.38 21.91
C GLN A 265 -25.45 -1.61 22.32
N LEU A 266 -26.24 -1.10 21.37
CA LEU A 266 -27.42 -0.28 21.69
C LEU A 266 -28.45 -1.03 22.53
N LYS A 267 -28.67 -2.33 22.28
CA LYS A 267 -29.60 -3.16 23.08
C LYS A 267 -29.22 -3.17 24.57
N THR A 268 -27.93 -3.27 24.86
CA THR A 268 -27.39 -3.36 26.22
C THR A 268 -27.33 -1.98 26.89
N LEU A 269 -27.04 -0.92 26.12
CA LEU A 269 -27.12 0.47 26.61
C LEU A 269 -28.53 0.84 27.08
N LEU A 270 -29.55 0.40 26.34
CA LEU A 270 -30.97 0.58 26.67
C LEU A 270 -31.50 -0.44 27.69
N GLY A 271 -30.72 -1.48 28.01
CA GLY A 271 -31.12 -2.56 28.91
C GLY A 271 -32.25 -3.45 28.40
N ILE A 272 -32.48 -3.48 27.08
CA ILE A 272 -33.52 -4.30 26.44
C ILE A 272 -33.10 -5.78 26.49
N ARG A 273 -34.03 -6.64 26.90
CA ARG A 273 -33.82 -8.10 26.98
C ARG A 273 -34.45 -8.80 25.78
N ARG A 274 -33.86 -9.94 25.37
CA ARG A 274 -34.42 -10.89 24.40
C ARG A 274 -34.82 -10.24 23.07
N LEU A 275 -33.84 -9.71 22.36
CA LEU A 275 -34.01 -9.25 20.98
C LEU A 275 -33.71 -10.40 20.01
N THR A 276 -34.56 -10.55 18.99
CA THR A 276 -34.38 -11.50 17.89
C THR A 276 -33.03 -11.28 17.23
N ARG A 277 -32.30 -12.38 17.05
CA ARG A 277 -30.96 -12.37 16.48
C ARG A 277 -31.08 -12.69 15.00
N HIS A 278 -30.46 -11.86 14.17
CA HIS A 278 -30.42 -12.04 12.72
C HIS A 278 -28.97 -12.18 12.28
N SER A 279 -28.74 -13.05 11.31
CA SER A 279 -27.45 -13.21 10.63
C SER A 279 -27.64 -13.07 9.12
N GLY A 280 -26.57 -12.76 8.39
CA GLY A 280 -26.58 -12.65 6.93
C GLY A 280 -26.70 -11.21 6.41
N ALA A 281 -26.86 -11.06 5.08
CA ALA A 281 -26.88 -9.74 4.45
C ALA A 281 -28.01 -8.85 5.00
N PHE A 282 -27.72 -7.56 5.18
CA PHE A 282 -28.65 -6.55 5.72
C PHE A 282 -29.09 -6.79 7.18
N TYR A 283 -28.46 -7.69 7.92
CA TYR A 283 -28.85 -7.97 9.31
C TYR A 283 -28.79 -6.73 10.20
N LEU A 284 -27.86 -5.81 9.96
CA LEU A 284 -27.73 -4.55 10.70
C LEU A 284 -29.03 -3.74 10.67
N PHE A 285 -29.65 -3.61 9.49
CA PHE A 285 -30.89 -2.86 9.31
C PHE A 285 -32.07 -3.56 9.96
N ARG A 286 -32.14 -4.89 9.86
CA ARG A 286 -33.17 -5.69 10.55
C ARG A 286 -33.03 -5.57 12.07
N HIS A 287 -31.81 -5.64 12.58
CA HIS A 287 -31.54 -5.49 14.01
C HIS A 287 -31.89 -4.09 14.51
N LEU A 288 -31.61 -3.05 13.72
CA LEU A 288 -32.01 -1.68 14.05
C LEU A 288 -33.54 -1.54 14.05
N TYR A 289 -34.22 -2.14 13.08
CA TYR A 289 -35.69 -2.16 13.02
C TYR A 289 -36.29 -2.85 14.26
N ASP A 290 -35.80 -4.04 14.62
CA ASP A 290 -36.24 -4.77 15.81
C ASP A 290 -35.96 -3.97 17.09
N LEU A 291 -34.82 -3.29 17.17
CA LEU A 291 -34.46 -2.42 18.29
C LEU A 291 -35.43 -1.24 18.44
N VAL A 292 -35.81 -0.60 17.33
CA VAL A 292 -36.79 0.49 17.32
C VAL A 292 -38.16 0.01 17.78
N LEU A 293 -38.58 -1.19 17.36
CA LEU A 293 -39.82 -1.80 17.84
C LEU A 293 -39.77 -2.18 19.33
N ALA A 294 -38.61 -2.61 19.81
CA ALA A 294 -38.39 -2.97 21.21
C ALA A 294 -38.12 -1.76 22.13
N LEU A 295 -38.00 -0.54 21.57
CA LEU A 295 -37.67 0.68 22.31
C LEU A 295 -38.58 0.93 23.52
N PRO A 296 -39.91 0.69 23.48
CA PRO A 296 -40.78 0.88 24.64
C PRO A 296 -40.46 -0.03 25.83
N ARG A 297 -39.70 -1.11 25.65
CA ARG A 297 -39.32 -2.09 26.69
C ARG A 297 -37.97 -1.79 27.34
N PHE A 298 -37.43 -0.59 27.15
CA PHE A 298 -36.14 -0.21 27.70
C PHE A 298 -36.16 -0.13 29.24
N ASN A 299 -35.01 -0.36 29.86
CA ASN A 299 -34.85 -0.26 31.31
C ASN A 299 -34.24 1.12 31.65
N PRO A 300 -34.98 2.00 32.36
CA PRO A 300 -34.51 3.35 32.65
C PRO A 300 -33.27 3.38 33.55
N VAL A 301 -33.10 2.39 34.43
CA VAL A 301 -31.94 2.33 35.33
C VAL A 301 -30.68 1.95 34.57
N SER A 302 -30.76 0.97 33.67
CA SER A 302 -29.66 0.62 32.77
C SER A 302 -29.26 1.79 31.87
N LEU A 303 -30.24 2.54 31.37
CA LEU A 303 -30.00 3.76 30.60
C LEU A 303 -29.31 4.84 31.44
N GLY A 304 -29.74 5.04 32.68
CA GLY A 304 -29.10 5.97 33.61
C GLY A 304 -27.64 5.62 33.89
N ILE A 305 -27.35 4.32 34.11
CA ILE A 305 -25.97 3.81 34.29
C ILE A 305 -25.13 4.04 33.03
N SER A 306 -25.67 3.77 31.84
CA SER A 306 -24.91 3.91 30.60
C SER A 306 -24.62 5.38 30.26
N VAL A 307 -25.61 6.27 30.39
CA VAL A 307 -25.45 7.72 30.20
C VAL A 307 -24.49 8.30 31.24
N GLY A 308 -24.64 7.94 32.51
CA GLY A 308 -23.71 8.35 33.57
C GLY A 308 -22.27 7.89 33.29
N SER A 309 -22.10 6.65 32.83
CA SER A 309 -20.79 6.11 32.43
C SER A 309 -20.18 6.89 31.26
N LEU A 310 -20.96 7.20 30.21
CA LEU A 310 -20.49 8.00 29.07
C LEU A 310 -20.09 9.42 29.49
N ILE A 311 -20.87 10.05 30.38
CA ILE A 311 -20.57 11.38 30.92
C ILE A 311 -19.25 11.35 31.69
N ILE A 312 -19.05 10.37 32.58
CA ILE A 312 -17.81 10.22 33.35
C ILE A 312 -16.61 10.03 32.41
N LEU A 313 -16.74 9.16 31.39
CA LEU A 313 -15.67 8.93 30.40
C LEU A 313 -15.33 10.18 29.60
N TYR A 314 -16.35 10.90 29.12
CA TYR A 314 -16.18 12.10 28.33
C TYR A 314 -15.56 13.25 29.15
N ILE A 315 -16.12 13.53 30.33
CA ILE A 315 -15.60 14.59 31.23
C ILE A 315 -14.17 14.25 31.67
N GLY A 316 -13.94 13.01 32.07
CA GLY A 316 -12.65 12.53 32.51
C GLY A 316 -11.56 12.74 31.44
N ARG A 317 -11.85 12.35 30.20
CA ARG A 317 -10.88 12.43 29.11
C ARG A 317 -10.66 13.85 28.58
N GLU A 318 -11.72 14.60 28.31
CA GLU A 318 -11.63 15.89 27.61
C GLU A 318 -11.38 17.07 28.56
N PHE A 319 -11.84 17.02 29.81
CA PHE A 319 -11.68 18.13 30.76
C PHE A 319 -10.67 17.82 31.87
N VAL A 320 -10.77 16.66 32.49
CA VAL A 320 -9.97 16.35 33.69
C VAL A 320 -8.52 16.01 33.34
N ASN A 321 -8.29 15.16 32.34
CA ASN A 321 -6.92 14.84 31.89
C ASN A 321 -6.07 16.06 31.51
N PRO A 322 -6.52 16.99 30.65
CA PRO A 322 -5.71 18.17 30.33
C PRO A 322 -5.51 19.10 31.52
N PHE A 323 -6.50 19.23 32.41
CA PHE A 323 -6.36 20.00 33.64
C PHE A 323 -5.29 19.41 34.57
N ILE A 324 -5.32 18.10 34.80
CA ILE A 324 -4.33 17.37 35.61
C ILE A 324 -2.95 17.44 34.96
N LYS A 325 -2.85 17.25 33.63
CA LYS A 325 -1.58 17.36 32.93
C LYS A 325 -0.94 18.75 33.10
N LYS A 326 -1.75 19.81 33.09
CA LYS A 326 -1.29 21.19 33.31
C LYS A 326 -0.83 21.42 34.75
N LYS A 327 -1.53 20.84 35.75
CA LYS A 327 -1.26 21.06 37.17
C LYS A 327 -0.11 20.22 37.72
N THR A 328 -0.01 18.95 37.30
CA THR A 328 0.90 17.98 37.91
C THR A 328 2.19 17.76 37.11
N LYS A 329 2.32 18.33 35.89
CA LYS A 329 3.43 18.12 34.92
C LYS A 329 3.74 16.65 34.58
N SER A 330 3.02 15.69 35.15
CA SER A 330 3.17 14.27 34.91
C SER A 330 2.37 13.86 33.68
N ASN A 331 2.95 12.98 32.86
CA ASN A 331 2.37 12.51 31.60
C ASN A 331 1.61 11.18 31.77
N ILE A 332 1.14 10.86 32.99
CA ILE A 332 0.42 9.63 33.29
C ILE A 332 -1.07 9.82 32.93
N PRO A 333 -1.60 9.12 31.91
CA PRO A 333 -3.02 9.18 31.59
C PRO A 333 -3.83 8.42 32.64
N ILE A 334 -4.91 9.04 33.13
CA ILE A 334 -5.81 8.38 34.09
C ILE A 334 -6.75 7.44 33.32
N PRO A 335 -6.85 6.16 33.71
CA PRO A 335 -7.75 5.21 33.07
C PRO A 335 -9.19 5.40 33.60
N TRP A 336 -9.95 6.27 32.93
CA TRP A 336 -11.34 6.56 33.26
C TRP A 336 -12.27 5.35 33.12
N GLU A 337 -11.90 4.38 32.29
CA GLU A 337 -12.58 3.11 32.14
C GLU A 337 -12.65 2.35 33.47
N LEU A 338 -11.56 2.35 34.26
CA LEU A 338 -11.55 1.70 35.58
C LEU A 338 -12.39 2.46 36.60
N VAL A 339 -12.35 3.79 36.56
CA VAL A 339 -13.18 4.62 37.44
C VAL A 339 -14.66 4.30 37.20
N VAL A 340 -15.07 4.18 35.93
CA VAL A 340 -16.44 3.76 35.59
C VAL A 340 -16.75 2.35 36.11
N VAL A 341 -15.85 1.39 35.93
CA VAL A 341 -16.02 0.02 36.45
C VAL A 341 -16.23 0.05 37.96
N ILE A 342 -15.36 0.73 38.72
CA ILE A 342 -15.43 0.80 40.18
C ILE A 342 -16.72 1.48 40.64
N VAL A 343 -17.03 2.67 40.11
CA VAL A 343 -18.20 3.46 40.52
C VAL A 343 -19.50 2.76 40.17
N SER A 344 -19.62 2.21 38.96
CA SER A 344 -20.84 1.51 38.53
C SER A 344 -21.06 0.20 39.30
N THR A 345 -20.00 -0.55 39.57
CA THR A 345 -20.06 -1.78 40.38
C THR A 345 -20.45 -1.47 41.82
N ALA A 346 -19.82 -0.47 42.44
CA ALA A 346 -20.15 -0.03 43.80
C ALA A 346 -21.62 0.43 43.89
N PHE A 347 -22.08 1.21 42.91
CA PHE A 347 -23.48 1.64 42.84
C PHE A 347 -24.45 0.45 42.77
N VAL A 348 -24.22 -0.51 41.86
CA VAL A 348 -25.11 -1.68 41.73
C VAL A 348 -25.06 -2.57 42.97
N TYR A 349 -23.89 -2.74 43.59
CA TYR A 349 -23.70 -3.52 44.81
C TYR A 349 -24.46 -2.90 46.00
N PHE A 350 -24.25 -1.61 46.28
CA PHE A 350 -24.86 -0.96 47.44
C PHE A 350 -26.36 -0.69 47.25
N SER A 351 -26.80 -0.38 46.04
CA SER A 351 -28.21 -0.09 45.78
C SER A 351 -29.06 -1.35 45.57
N GLY A 352 -28.46 -2.53 45.40
CA GLY A 352 -29.19 -3.80 45.20
C GLY A 352 -30.06 -3.83 43.93
N VAL A 353 -29.82 -2.90 43.00
CA VAL A 353 -30.68 -2.63 41.83
C VAL A 353 -30.76 -3.80 40.86
N ASN A 354 -29.76 -4.69 40.88
CA ASN A 354 -29.77 -5.94 40.12
C ASN A 354 -31.04 -6.77 40.43
N ALA A 355 -31.37 -6.95 41.71
CA ALA A 355 -32.52 -7.75 42.13
C ALA A 355 -33.85 -7.01 41.94
N SER A 356 -33.88 -5.70 42.13
CA SER A 356 -35.13 -4.91 42.12
C SER A 356 -35.54 -4.38 40.75
N SER A 357 -34.58 -3.97 39.92
CA SER A 357 -34.83 -3.34 38.61
C SER A 357 -34.35 -4.18 37.43
N ALA A 358 -33.98 -5.44 37.66
CA ALA A 358 -33.58 -6.39 36.62
C ALA A 358 -32.47 -5.85 35.69
N VAL A 359 -31.47 -5.15 36.25
CA VAL A 359 -30.29 -4.70 35.51
C VAL A 359 -29.45 -5.91 35.11
N GLN A 360 -28.95 -5.93 33.87
CA GLN A 360 -28.09 -7.03 33.41
C GLN A 360 -26.68 -6.86 33.99
N ILE A 361 -26.19 -7.88 34.68
CA ILE A 361 -24.84 -7.94 35.26
C ILE A 361 -24.01 -9.04 34.60
N VAL A 362 -22.69 -8.97 34.74
CA VAL A 362 -21.74 -9.96 34.18
C VAL A 362 -21.94 -11.37 34.78
N ASN A 363 -22.48 -11.46 35.99
CA ASN A 363 -22.64 -12.69 36.77
C ASN A 363 -21.30 -13.31 37.20
N LYS A 364 -21.36 -14.52 37.76
CA LYS A 364 -20.23 -15.22 38.36
C LYS A 364 -19.06 -15.36 37.38
N ILE A 365 -17.90 -14.84 37.78
CA ILE A 365 -16.63 -15.02 37.06
C ILE A 365 -15.86 -16.10 37.83
N PRO A 366 -15.66 -17.31 37.28
CA PRO A 366 -14.94 -18.35 38.00
C PRO A 366 -13.51 -17.88 38.29
N VAL A 367 -13.05 -18.05 39.52
CA VAL A 367 -11.69 -17.69 39.92
C VAL A 367 -10.82 -18.94 39.76
N GLY A 368 -9.74 -18.86 38.99
CA GLY A 368 -8.83 -19.99 38.83
C GLY A 368 -7.89 -19.88 37.63
N VAL A 369 -7.00 -20.87 37.53
CA VAL A 369 -6.20 -21.13 36.33
C VAL A 369 -7.11 -21.84 35.32
N PRO A 370 -7.07 -21.50 34.02
CA PRO A 370 -7.80 -22.25 33.01
C PRO A 370 -7.31 -23.69 32.92
N GLU A 371 -8.23 -24.62 32.68
CA GLU A 371 -7.89 -25.98 32.28
C GLU A 371 -7.39 -26.00 30.83
N PHE A 372 -6.34 -26.76 30.57
CA PHE A 372 -5.83 -26.96 29.21
C PHE A 372 -6.78 -27.88 28.45
N ALA A 373 -7.31 -27.39 27.32
CA ALA A 373 -8.21 -28.14 26.46
C ALA A 373 -7.68 -28.16 25.03
N VAL A 374 -7.74 -29.33 24.39
CA VAL A 374 -7.38 -29.45 22.96
C VAL A 374 -8.59 -29.05 22.12
N PRO A 375 -8.45 -28.10 21.17
CA PRO A 375 -9.55 -27.74 20.28
C PRO A 375 -10.05 -28.93 19.45
N ARG A 376 -11.37 -29.11 19.38
CA ARG A 376 -12.00 -30.18 18.60
C ARG A 376 -11.77 -29.98 17.10
N PHE A 377 -11.07 -30.92 16.48
CA PHE A 377 -10.73 -30.87 15.05
C PHE A 377 -11.95 -31.05 14.13
N ASP A 378 -13.04 -31.67 14.60
CA ASP A 378 -14.24 -31.92 13.80
C ASP A 378 -14.91 -30.63 13.31
N ILE A 379 -14.84 -29.57 14.13
CA ILE A 379 -15.47 -28.28 13.87
C ILE A 379 -14.72 -27.49 12.79
N PHE A 380 -13.45 -27.81 12.52
CA PHE A 380 -12.56 -26.99 11.70
C PHE A 380 -13.11 -26.74 10.30
N LYS A 381 -13.79 -27.73 9.70
CA LYS A 381 -14.39 -27.60 8.37
C LYS A 381 -15.47 -26.54 8.31
N HIS A 382 -16.22 -26.36 9.41
CA HIS A 382 -17.32 -25.41 9.50
C HIS A 382 -16.83 -23.99 9.78
N VAL A 383 -15.78 -23.82 10.59
CA VAL A 383 -15.20 -22.51 10.93
C VAL A 383 -14.12 -22.03 9.96
N PHE A 384 -13.78 -22.83 8.93
CA PHE A 384 -12.61 -22.55 8.09
C PHE A 384 -12.67 -21.19 7.38
N SER A 385 -13.83 -20.87 6.79
CA SER A 385 -14.06 -19.61 6.09
C SER A 385 -14.02 -18.41 7.05
N ASP A 386 -14.60 -18.55 8.23
CA ASP A 386 -14.64 -17.50 9.25
C ASP A 386 -13.22 -17.24 9.80
N ALA A 387 -12.45 -18.30 10.04
CA ALA A 387 -11.07 -18.18 10.49
C ALA A 387 -10.17 -17.47 9.46
N ILE A 388 -10.32 -17.73 8.16
CA ILE A 388 -9.59 -16.99 7.11
C ILE A 388 -9.92 -15.49 7.20
N SER A 389 -11.21 -15.16 7.30
CA SER A 389 -11.67 -13.77 7.35
C SER A 389 -11.14 -13.06 8.59
N ILE A 390 -11.26 -13.68 9.76
CA ILE A 390 -10.73 -13.17 11.04
C ILE A 390 -9.21 -13.01 10.99
N THR A 391 -8.49 -13.97 10.39
CA THR A 391 -7.03 -13.92 10.24
C THR A 391 -6.58 -12.73 9.42
N ILE A 392 -7.18 -12.53 8.24
CA ILE A 392 -6.86 -11.42 7.35
C ILE A 392 -7.14 -10.10 8.05
N VAL A 393 -8.28 -9.95 8.75
CA VAL A 393 -8.56 -8.73 9.51
C VAL A 393 -7.53 -8.51 10.62
N SER A 394 -7.28 -9.54 11.43
CA SER A 394 -6.41 -9.43 12.61
C SER A 394 -4.98 -9.05 12.23
N VAL A 395 -4.41 -9.73 11.22
CA VAL A 395 -3.04 -9.47 10.77
C VAL A 395 -2.87 -8.10 10.14
N SER A 396 -3.92 -7.61 9.48
CA SER A 396 -3.86 -6.34 8.74
C SER A 396 -3.95 -5.16 9.68
N VAL A 397 -4.88 -5.21 10.64
CA VAL A 397 -4.94 -4.21 11.71
C VAL A 397 -3.63 -4.22 12.52
N TRP A 398 -3.12 -5.41 12.84
CA TRP A 398 -1.85 -5.57 13.55
C TRP A 398 -0.67 -4.92 12.82
N LEU A 399 -0.46 -5.29 11.55
CA LEU A 399 0.68 -4.80 10.76
C LEU A 399 0.54 -3.31 10.44
N SER A 400 -0.66 -2.80 10.16
CA SER A 400 -0.87 -1.37 9.91
C SER A 400 -0.51 -0.53 11.13
N ILE A 401 -0.97 -0.92 12.33
CA ILE A 401 -0.64 -0.19 13.57
C ILE A 401 0.86 -0.32 13.88
N SER A 402 1.43 -1.52 13.75
CA SER A 402 2.85 -1.75 14.01
C SER A 402 3.75 -0.97 13.03
N LYS A 403 3.40 -0.90 11.74
CA LYS A 403 4.12 -0.09 10.74
C LYS A 403 3.99 1.40 11.01
N MET A 404 2.80 1.86 11.40
CA MET A 404 2.57 3.25 11.80
C MET A 404 3.47 3.65 12.99
N LEU A 405 3.56 2.79 14.01
CA LEU A 405 4.43 3.02 15.17
C LEU A 405 5.91 2.94 14.82
N ALA A 406 6.31 1.97 14.00
CA ALA A 406 7.67 1.82 13.50
C ALA A 406 8.15 3.07 12.76
N LYS A 407 7.29 3.63 11.89
CA LYS A 407 7.54 4.90 11.20
C LYS A 407 7.59 6.08 12.15
N LYS A 408 6.69 6.16 13.14
CA LYS A 408 6.64 7.25 14.13
C LYS A 408 7.86 7.26 15.05
N ASN A 409 8.33 6.07 15.45
CA ASN A 409 9.41 5.88 16.41
C ASN A 409 10.77 5.53 15.75
N ASN A 410 10.87 5.64 14.42
CA ASN A 410 12.07 5.41 13.62
C ASN A 410 12.78 4.06 13.88
N TYR A 411 12.02 2.98 13.96
CA TYR A 411 12.57 1.61 13.99
C TYR A 411 12.06 0.78 12.80
N GLN A 412 12.78 -0.30 12.46
CA GLN A 412 12.35 -1.21 11.40
C GLN A 412 11.47 -2.33 11.98
N LEU A 413 10.34 -2.58 11.32
CA LEU A 413 9.44 -3.69 11.65
C LEU A 413 9.63 -4.82 10.64
N ASP A 414 9.90 -6.03 11.12
CA ASP A 414 9.93 -7.22 10.27
C ASP A 414 8.52 -7.82 10.16
N ALA A 415 7.83 -7.53 9.06
CA ALA A 415 6.49 -8.04 8.83
C ALA A 415 6.44 -9.58 8.72
N GLY A 416 7.51 -10.24 8.29
CA GLY A 416 7.56 -11.70 8.21
C GLY A 416 7.64 -12.33 9.60
N GLN A 417 8.49 -11.78 10.47
CA GLN A 417 8.60 -12.22 11.87
C GLN A 417 7.32 -11.95 12.66
N GLU A 418 6.61 -10.83 12.39
CA GLU A 418 5.31 -10.58 13.00
C GLU A 418 4.26 -11.65 12.65
N LEU A 419 4.28 -12.21 11.44
CA LEU A 419 3.39 -13.33 11.09
C LEU A 419 3.68 -14.58 11.94
N PHE A 420 4.95 -14.92 12.13
CA PHE A 420 5.35 -16.03 13.00
C PHE A 420 5.02 -15.76 14.46
N ALA A 421 5.27 -14.54 14.95
CA ALA A 421 4.96 -14.15 16.33
C ALA A 421 3.45 -14.29 16.63
N LEU A 422 2.59 -13.76 15.76
CA LEU A 422 1.14 -13.88 15.91
C LEU A 422 0.66 -15.33 15.74
N SER A 423 1.29 -16.09 14.84
CA SER A 423 1.00 -17.50 14.65
C SER A 423 1.26 -18.30 15.91
N PHE A 424 2.48 -18.26 16.46
CA PHE A 424 2.84 -18.98 17.68
C PHE A 424 1.99 -18.52 18.86
N THR A 425 1.70 -17.22 18.94
CA THR A 425 0.82 -16.68 19.98
C THR A 425 -0.57 -17.28 19.90
N SER A 426 -1.16 -17.39 18.70
CA SER A 426 -2.52 -17.90 18.51
C SER A 426 -2.60 -19.42 18.68
N ILE A 427 -1.59 -20.16 18.19
CA ILE A 427 -1.52 -21.62 18.39
C ILE A 427 -1.39 -21.92 19.89
N ALA A 428 -0.44 -21.29 20.57
CA ALA A 428 -0.21 -21.54 21.99
C ALA A 428 -1.38 -21.09 22.88
N SER A 429 -2.05 -19.98 22.54
CA SER A 429 -3.22 -19.53 23.30
C SER A 429 -4.46 -20.39 23.08
N SER A 430 -4.57 -21.09 21.94
CA SER A 430 -5.76 -21.90 21.63
C SER A 430 -5.98 -23.10 22.56
N PHE A 431 -4.94 -23.55 23.26
CA PHE A 431 -5.04 -24.60 24.27
C PHE A 431 -5.65 -24.11 25.60
N ILE A 432 -5.84 -22.80 25.71
CA ILE A 432 -6.45 -22.12 26.85
C ILE A 432 -7.79 -21.55 26.35
N PRO A 433 -8.89 -21.57 27.14
CA PRO A 433 -10.13 -20.93 26.77
C PRO A 433 -9.93 -19.45 26.44
N THR A 434 -9.91 -19.12 25.14
CA THR A 434 -9.56 -17.79 24.64
C THR A 434 -10.47 -17.37 23.50
N ILE A 435 -10.46 -16.09 23.21
CA ILE A 435 -10.97 -15.53 21.96
C ILE A 435 -9.82 -15.16 21.03
N PRO A 436 -10.04 -15.13 19.70
CA PRO A 436 -9.06 -14.63 18.76
C PRO A 436 -8.67 -13.19 19.11
N ILE A 437 -7.37 -12.90 19.01
CA ILE A 437 -6.73 -11.66 19.46
C ILE A 437 -6.26 -10.80 18.28
N SER A 438 -6.13 -9.49 18.52
CA SER A 438 -5.54 -8.53 17.59
C SER A 438 -5.01 -7.28 18.32
N CYS A 439 -4.56 -6.27 17.57
CA CYS A 439 -4.14 -4.99 18.13
C CYS A 439 -5.34 -4.04 18.32
N SER A 440 -5.29 -3.21 19.36
CA SER A 440 -6.18 -2.06 19.51
C SER A 440 -5.41 -0.75 19.34
N LEU A 441 -5.88 0.11 18.42
CA LEU A 441 -5.31 1.44 18.22
C LEU A 441 -5.43 2.31 19.49
N SER A 442 -6.58 2.24 20.18
CA SER A 442 -6.84 3.03 21.38
C SER A 442 -5.84 2.69 22.51
N ARG A 443 -5.72 1.39 22.85
CA ARG A 443 -4.79 0.91 23.90
C ARG A 443 -3.35 1.24 23.56
N THR A 444 -2.96 1.00 22.31
CA THR A 444 -1.61 1.28 21.81
C THR A 444 -1.24 2.75 21.89
N LEU A 445 -2.14 3.66 21.50
CA LEU A 445 -1.89 5.10 21.59
C LEU A 445 -1.83 5.60 23.02
N VAL A 446 -2.59 5.01 23.95
CA VAL A 446 -2.49 5.32 25.38
C VAL A 446 -1.15 4.82 25.94
N ALA A 447 -0.70 3.62 25.58
CA ALA A 447 0.62 3.10 25.97
C ALA A 447 1.76 4.04 25.50
N VAL A 448 1.74 4.42 24.22
CA VAL A 448 2.70 5.37 23.65
C VAL A 448 2.58 6.74 24.30
N GLY A 449 1.35 7.18 24.59
CA GLY A 449 1.08 8.44 25.29
C GLY A 449 1.61 8.46 26.73
N ALA A 450 1.60 7.31 27.41
CA ALA A 450 2.19 7.12 28.74
C ALA A 450 3.72 7.03 28.73
N GLY A 451 4.34 6.95 27.54
CA GLY A 451 5.79 6.89 27.36
C GLY A 451 6.36 5.48 27.19
N CYS A 452 5.52 4.46 26.95
CA CYS A 452 5.98 3.09 26.73
C CYS A 452 7.07 3.00 25.64
N VAL A 453 8.17 2.33 25.97
CA VAL A 453 9.36 2.22 25.11
C VAL A 453 9.49 0.81 24.54
N THR A 454 9.23 -0.22 25.35
CA THR A 454 9.47 -1.63 24.99
C THR A 454 8.30 -2.57 25.29
N GLN A 455 8.44 -3.81 24.81
CA GLN A 455 7.49 -4.90 25.05
C GLN A 455 7.43 -5.33 26.52
N LEU A 456 8.39 -4.93 27.36
CA LEU A 456 8.37 -5.25 28.78
C LEU A 456 7.11 -4.69 29.48
N SER A 457 6.50 -3.64 28.93
CA SER A 457 5.19 -3.15 29.35
C SER A 457 4.10 -4.22 29.37
N ILE A 458 4.18 -5.23 28.48
CA ILE A 458 3.25 -6.35 28.42
C ILE A 458 3.34 -7.23 29.68
N LEU A 459 4.54 -7.40 30.23
CA LEU A 459 4.71 -8.16 31.46
C LEU A 459 3.94 -7.50 32.62
N PHE A 460 4.05 -6.18 32.77
CA PHE A 460 3.36 -5.45 33.82
C PHE A 460 1.85 -5.41 33.62
N SER A 461 1.37 -5.32 32.38
CA SER A 461 -0.06 -5.38 32.10
C SER A 461 -0.63 -6.77 32.41
N SER A 462 0.08 -7.84 32.02
CA SER A 462 -0.30 -9.22 32.30
C SER A 462 -0.28 -9.55 33.79
N ILE A 463 0.70 -9.05 34.57
CA ILE A 463 0.72 -9.21 36.03
C ILE A 463 -0.53 -8.58 36.66
N LEU A 464 -0.93 -7.38 36.22
CA LEU A 464 -2.13 -6.73 36.74
C LEU A 464 -3.40 -7.51 36.41
N VAL A 465 -3.54 -7.97 35.16
CA VAL A 465 -4.70 -8.79 34.75
C VAL A 465 -4.73 -10.11 35.53
N PHE A 466 -3.58 -10.75 35.74
CA PHE A 466 -3.45 -11.93 36.59
C PHE A 466 -3.96 -11.66 38.02
N LEU A 467 -3.50 -10.59 38.67
CA LEU A 467 -3.98 -10.24 40.02
C LEU A 467 -5.50 -10.04 40.06
N VAL A 468 -6.08 -9.45 39.02
CA VAL A 468 -7.52 -9.21 38.96
C VAL A 468 -8.30 -10.52 38.78
N VAL A 469 -7.84 -11.42 37.90
CA VAL A 469 -8.49 -12.73 37.69
C VAL A 469 -8.48 -13.58 38.96
N PHE A 470 -7.37 -13.57 39.72
CA PHE A 470 -7.20 -14.42 40.90
C PHE A 470 -7.79 -13.84 42.18
N PHE A 471 -7.72 -12.52 42.39
CA PHE A 471 -8.09 -11.92 43.67
C PHE A 471 -9.33 -11.02 43.61
N LEU A 472 -9.60 -10.39 42.46
CA LEU A 472 -10.68 -9.41 42.32
C LEU A 472 -11.85 -9.90 41.45
N GLY A 473 -11.85 -11.15 40.99
CA GLY A 473 -12.91 -11.70 40.13
C GLY A 473 -14.31 -11.59 40.75
N SER A 474 -14.43 -11.87 42.06
CA SER A 474 -15.69 -11.76 42.80
C SER A 474 -16.24 -10.34 42.88
N LEU A 475 -15.36 -9.32 42.89
CA LEU A 475 -15.78 -7.92 42.89
C LEU A 475 -16.41 -7.51 41.55
N LEU A 476 -16.09 -8.21 40.46
CA LEU A 476 -16.56 -7.88 39.11
C LEU A 476 -17.90 -8.56 38.75
N GLU A 477 -18.46 -9.40 39.62
CA GLU A 477 -19.71 -10.13 39.34
C GLU A 477 -20.93 -9.19 39.23
N THR A 478 -20.97 -8.14 40.06
CA THR A 478 -22.06 -7.14 40.09
C THR A 478 -21.89 -6.02 39.07
N LEU A 479 -20.86 -6.09 38.21
CA LEU A 479 -20.61 -5.10 37.17
C LEU A 479 -21.78 -5.04 36.18
N PRO A 480 -22.45 -3.88 36.02
CA PRO A 480 -23.54 -3.75 35.05
C PRO A 480 -23.04 -3.81 33.61
N MET A 481 -23.69 -4.64 32.78
CA MET A 481 -23.40 -4.73 31.34
C MET A 481 -23.59 -3.40 30.61
N ALA A 482 -24.49 -2.53 31.09
CA ALA A 482 -24.72 -1.20 30.54
C ALA A 482 -23.46 -0.30 30.61
N ALA A 483 -22.66 -0.41 31.68
CA ALA A 483 -21.40 0.33 31.81
C ALA A 483 -20.33 -0.22 30.85
N LEU A 484 -20.27 -1.55 30.67
CA LEU A 484 -19.37 -2.18 29.70
C LEU A 484 -19.67 -1.75 28.26
N SER A 485 -20.95 -1.73 27.87
CA SER A 485 -21.36 -1.24 26.55
C SER A 485 -21.05 0.24 26.35
N ALA A 486 -21.18 1.07 27.39
CA ALA A 486 -20.76 2.47 27.35
C ALA A 486 -19.24 2.61 27.12
N ILE A 487 -18.42 1.77 27.77
CA ILE A 487 -16.97 1.72 27.56
C ILE A 487 -16.64 1.31 26.11
N ILE A 488 -17.34 0.31 25.55
CA ILE A 488 -17.16 -0.07 24.13
C ILE A 488 -17.50 1.12 23.22
N CYS A 489 -18.68 1.74 23.38
CA CYS A 489 -19.09 2.86 22.53
C CYS A 489 -18.12 4.04 22.62
N PHE A 490 -17.61 4.35 23.81
CA PHE A 490 -16.58 5.37 23.99
C PHE A 490 -15.27 5.02 23.28
N ALA A 491 -14.83 3.76 23.33
CA ALA A 491 -13.63 3.29 22.64
C ALA A 491 -13.74 3.41 21.10
N LEU A 492 -14.95 3.31 20.53
CA LEU A 492 -15.20 3.45 19.09
C LEU A 492 -15.06 4.88 18.56
N GLN A 493 -15.05 5.90 19.43
CA GLN A 493 -14.90 7.31 19.03
C GLN A 493 -13.67 7.53 18.14
N GLY A 494 -12.55 6.85 18.44
CA GLY A 494 -11.32 6.95 17.66
C GLY A 494 -11.46 6.41 16.23
N MET A 495 -12.33 5.42 16.02
CA MET A 495 -12.61 4.87 14.69
C MET A 495 -13.53 5.80 13.91
N PHE A 496 -14.57 6.34 14.55
CA PHE A 496 -15.47 7.31 13.90
C PHE A 496 -14.79 8.62 13.51
N LYS A 497 -13.72 9.03 14.21
CA LYS A 497 -12.93 10.21 13.83
C LYS A 497 -12.33 10.10 12.41
N LYS A 498 -12.14 8.88 11.87
CA LYS A 498 -11.66 8.70 10.49
C LYS A 498 -12.64 9.23 9.43
N PHE A 499 -13.93 9.44 9.77
CA PHE A 499 -14.88 10.10 8.87
C PHE A 499 -14.47 11.55 8.54
N TYR A 500 -13.76 12.24 9.44
CA TYR A 500 -13.31 13.61 9.19
C TYR A 500 -12.22 13.69 8.11
N ASP A 501 -11.49 12.60 7.85
CA ASP A 501 -10.42 12.56 6.87
C ASP A 501 -10.94 12.52 5.41
N LEU A 502 -12.22 12.18 5.19
CA LEU A 502 -12.83 12.04 3.86
C LEU A 502 -12.77 13.33 3.04
N GLY A 503 -12.98 14.48 3.68
CA GLY A 503 -13.00 15.77 3.00
C GLY A 503 -11.62 16.12 2.41
N GLN A 504 -10.55 15.74 3.10
CA GLN A 504 -9.19 15.88 2.58
C GLN A 504 -8.90 14.82 1.51
N LEU A 505 -9.34 13.57 1.74
CA LEU A 505 -9.13 12.48 0.79
C LEU A 505 -9.74 12.76 -0.59
N TRP A 506 -10.97 13.30 -0.63
CA TRP A 506 -11.64 13.68 -1.89
C TRP A 506 -10.86 14.74 -2.69
N LYS A 507 -10.24 15.70 -2.00
CA LYS A 507 -9.44 16.77 -2.64
C LYS A 507 -8.12 16.23 -3.22
N VAL A 508 -7.54 15.20 -2.59
CA VAL A 508 -6.24 14.63 -2.97
C VAL A 508 -6.42 13.54 -4.04
N SER A 509 -7.29 12.57 -3.81
CA SER A 509 -7.45 11.40 -4.67
C SER A 509 -8.89 10.89 -4.64
N LYS A 510 -9.62 11.15 -5.73
CA LYS A 510 -11.00 10.68 -5.91
C LYS A 510 -11.10 9.15 -5.91
N ILE A 511 -10.07 8.45 -6.40
CA ILE A 511 -10.04 6.98 -6.46
C ILE A 511 -9.94 6.40 -5.06
N ASP A 512 -9.02 6.91 -4.25
CA ASP A 512 -8.83 6.45 -2.86
C ASP A 512 -10.06 6.73 -2.00
N PHE A 513 -10.73 7.87 -2.24
CA PHE A 513 -12.03 8.15 -1.63
C PHE A 513 -13.08 7.09 -2.01
N THR A 514 -13.19 6.72 -3.29
CA THR A 514 -14.14 5.68 -3.72
C THR A 514 -13.82 4.33 -3.07
N ILE A 515 -12.55 3.96 -2.96
CA ILE A 515 -12.13 2.72 -2.24
C ILE A 515 -12.61 2.76 -0.79
N TRP A 516 -12.42 3.89 -0.11
CA TRP A 516 -12.86 4.08 1.27
C TRP A 516 -14.39 3.94 1.40
N VAL A 517 -15.15 4.60 0.52
CA VAL A 517 -16.63 4.59 0.52
C VAL A 517 -17.17 3.19 0.22
N VAL A 518 -16.63 2.51 -0.79
CA VAL A 518 -17.03 1.14 -1.12
C VAL A 518 -16.70 0.19 0.03
N SER A 519 -15.54 0.35 0.68
CA SER A 519 -15.17 -0.47 1.84
C SER A 519 -16.13 -0.26 3.01
N CYS A 520 -16.42 0.99 3.39
CA CYS A 520 -17.38 1.28 4.45
C CYS A 520 -18.80 0.80 4.10
N GLY A 521 -19.27 1.12 2.89
CA GLY A 521 -20.62 0.77 2.43
C GLY A 521 -20.86 -0.73 2.33
N SER A 522 -19.94 -1.48 1.71
CA SER A 522 -20.05 -2.94 1.58
C SER A 522 -20.03 -3.64 2.95
N THR A 523 -19.19 -3.16 3.88
CA THR A 523 -19.11 -3.66 5.26
C THR A 523 -20.42 -3.42 6.01
N VAL A 524 -21.01 -2.22 5.91
CA VAL A 524 -22.26 -1.87 6.61
C VAL A 524 -23.47 -2.63 6.05
N ILE A 525 -23.56 -2.77 4.72
CA ILE A 525 -24.76 -3.30 4.06
C ILE A 525 -24.83 -4.82 4.13
N LEU A 526 -23.71 -5.51 3.86
CA LEU A 526 -23.71 -6.97 3.71
C LEU A 526 -23.39 -7.62 5.05
N ASP A 527 -22.11 -7.64 5.39
CA ASP A 527 -21.57 -8.14 6.65
C ASP A 527 -20.09 -7.74 6.74
N VAL A 528 -19.49 -7.84 7.93
CA VAL A 528 -18.07 -7.58 8.15
C VAL A 528 -17.19 -8.46 7.26
N SER A 529 -17.43 -9.76 7.19
CA SER A 529 -16.57 -10.69 6.43
C SER A 529 -16.66 -10.45 4.92
N ILE A 530 -17.89 -10.34 4.39
CA ILE A 530 -18.14 -10.15 2.95
C ILE A 530 -17.69 -8.76 2.50
N GLY A 531 -17.94 -7.73 3.32
CA GLY A 531 -17.55 -6.36 3.02
C GLY A 531 -16.04 -6.20 2.85
N LEU A 532 -15.25 -6.91 3.66
CA LEU A 532 -13.80 -6.94 3.49
C LEU A 532 -13.41 -7.51 2.13
N ILE A 533 -13.92 -8.69 1.75
CA ILE A 533 -13.59 -9.34 0.47
C ILE A 533 -13.88 -8.41 -0.71
N ILE A 534 -15.07 -7.79 -0.73
CA ILE A 534 -15.48 -6.86 -1.78
C ILE A 534 -14.55 -5.65 -1.83
N SER A 535 -14.20 -5.09 -0.66
CA SER A 535 -13.34 -3.91 -0.58
C SER A 535 -11.92 -4.17 -1.10
N VAL A 536 -11.37 -5.36 -0.85
CA VAL A 536 -10.04 -5.77 -1.34
C VAL A 536 -10.07 -5.98 -2.84
N PHE A 537 -11.07 -6.71 -3.33
CA PHE A 537 -11.25 -6.92 -4.76
C PHE A 537 -11.40 -5.59 -5.50
N PHE A 538 -12.20 -4.67 -4.96
CA PHE A 538 -12.40 -3.35 -5.54
C PHE A 538 -11.11 -2.50 -5.55
N ALA A 539 -10.30 -2.55 -4.48
CA ALA A 539 -9.01 -1.85 -4.44
C ALA A 539 -7.98 -2.42 -5.44
N LEU A 540 -7.96 -3.74 -5.64
CA LEU A 540 -7.14 -4.36 -6.67
C LEU A 540 -7.63 -3.98 -8.07
N PHE A 541 -8.95 -4.00 -8.28
CA PHE A 541 -9.57 -3.64 -9.56
C PHE A 541 -9.27 -2.19 -9.95
N THR A 542 -9.36 -1.22 -9.03
CA THR A 542 -9.00 0.17 -9.31
C THR A 542 -7.52 0.36 -9.64
N THR A 543 -6.64 -0.47 -9.06
CA THR A 543 -5.21 -0.47 -9.39
C THR A 543 -5.00 -0.92 -10.85
N ILE A 544 -5.67 -1.98 -11.29
CA ILE A 544 -5.61 -2.46 -12.67
C ILE A 544 -6.13 -1.40 -13.65
N LEU A 545 -7.26 -0.75 -13.34
CA LEU A 545 -7.81 0.31 -14.19
C LEU A 545 -6.86 1.51 -14.33
N ARG A 546 -6.14 1.85 -13.26
CA ARG A 546 -5.16 2.95 -13.29
C ARG A 546 -3.96 2.64 -14.20
N GLU A 547 -3.54 1.38 -14.26
CA GLU A 547 -2.47 0.93 -15.16
C GLU A 547 -2.94 0.76 -16.61
N GLN A 548 -4.24 0.53 -16.82
CA GLN A 548 -4.85 0.39 -18.15
C GLN A 548 -4.91 1.70 -18.94
N TYR A 549 -5.13 2.84 -18.27
CA TYR A 549 -5.28 4.16 -18.90
C TYR A 549 -4.17 5.14 -18.49
N PRO A 550 -2.92 4.89 -18.91
CA PRO A 550 -1.80 5.78 -18.61
C PRO A 550 -1.82 7.05 -19.47
N LYS A 551 -1.08 8.05 -19.02
CA LYS A 551 -0.89 9.30 -19.78
C LYS A 551 0.18 9.10 -20.86
N TRP A 552 0.03 9.84 -21.94
CA TRP A 552 0.99 9.92 -23.03
C TRP A 552 1.23 11.39 -23.37
N HIS A 553 2.40 11.69 -23.89
CA HIS A 553 2.86 13.06 -24.10
C HIS A 553 3.65 13.17 -25.40
N ILE A 554 3.47 14.27 -26.12
CA ILE A 554 4.40 14.69 -27.17
C ILE A 554 5.47 15.56 -26.51
N LEU A 555 6.73 15.21 -26.74
CA LEU A 555 7.86 15.92 -26.14
C LEU A 555 8.44 16.96 -27.10
N ALA A 556 8.92 18.06 -26.52
CA ALA A 556 9.65 19.11 -27.21
C ALA A 556 10.97 19.41 -26.51
N SER A 557 11.94 19.92 -27.26
CA SER A 557 13.26 20.30 -26.73
C SER A 557 13.15 21.62 -25.98
N VAL A 558 13.66 21.70 -24.75
CA VAL A 558 13.65 22.95 -23.98
C VAL A 558 14.84 23.83 -24.42
N LYS A 559 14.58 25.09 -24.76
CA LYS A 559 15.59 26.04 -25.28
C LYS A 559 16.80 26.16 -24.36
N GLY A 560 18.00 26.12 -24.93
CA GLY A 560 19.26 26.26 -24.17
C GLY A 560 19.62 25.04 -23.31
N THR A 561 18.85 23.95 -23.39
CA THR A 561 19.13 22.69 -22.67
C THR A 561 19.14 21.51 -23.63
N GLN A 562 19.53 20.34 -23.13
CA GLN A 562 19.46 19.07 -23.88
C GLN A 562 18.26 18.21 -23.47
N ASP A 563 17.33 18.79 -22.70
CA ASP A 563 16.22 18.07 -22.13
C ASP A 563 14.98 18.12 -23.03
N PHE A 564 14.30 16.98 -23.11
CA PHE A 564 13.01 16.83 -23.76
C PHE A 564 11.91 16.76 -22.69
N LYS A 565 10.92 17.66 -22.79
CA LYS A 565 9.83 17.78 -21.81
C LYS A 565 8.48 17.90 -22.51
N ASP A 566 7.43 17.63 -21.74
CA ASP A 566 6.04 17.79 -22.14
C ASP A 566 5.77 19.24 -22.57
N SER A 567 5.35 19.44 -23.81
CA SER A 567 5.22 20.77 -24.41
C SER A 567 4.10 21.59 -23.77
N GLU A 568 3.04 20.96 -23.29
CA GLU A 568 1.93 21.64 -22.61
C GLU A 568 2.35 22.26 -21.27
N ARG A 569 3.42 21.76 -20.65
CA ARG A 569 3.88 22.22 -19.32
C ARG A 569 4.95 23.30 -19.37
N TYR A 570 5.65 23.45 -20.49
CA TYR A 570 6.78 24.36 -20.63
C TYR A 570 6.62 25.27 -21.84
N GLY A 571 6.49 26.59 -21.59
CA GLY A 571 6.30 27.60 -22.63
C GLY A 571 7.51 27.81 -23.55
N ASP A 572 8.74 27.64 -23.04
CA ASP A 572 9.98 27.76 -23.81
C ASP A 572 10.43 26.42 -24.44
N SER A 573 9.50 25.79 -25.16
CA SER A 573 9.75 24.56 -25.91
C SER A 573 9.97 24.86 -27.40
N MET A 574 10.91 24.13 -28.00
CA MET A 574 11.17 24.10 -29.44
C MET A 574 10.87 22.69 -29.94
N TYR A 575 10.00 22.60 -30.93
CA TYR A 575 9.85 21.37 -31.68
C TYR A 575 10.83 21.35 -32.86
N PHE A 576 11.17 20.14 -33.29
CA PHE A 576 11.95 19.95 -34.50
C PHE A 576 10.99 19.70 -35.66
N LYS A 577 11.08 20.54 -36.70
CA LYS A 577 10.26 20.38 -37.90
C LYS A 577 10.44 18.96 -38.45
N GLY A 578 9.32 18.27 -38.68
CA GLY A 578 9.27 16.89 -39.23
C GLY A 578 9.78 15.77 -38.33
N ILE A 579 10.04 16.06 -37.04
CA ILE A 579 10.36 15.03 -36.04
C ILE A 579 9.30 15.06 -34.94
N CYS A 580 8.55 13.96 -34.80
CA CYS A 580 7.63 13.76 -33.68
C CYS A 580 8.33 12.96 -32.60
N ILE A 581 8.19 13.39 -31.34
CA ILE A 581 8.74 12.69 -30.19
C ILE A 581 7.60 12.28 -29.27
N PHE A 582 7.40 10.98 -29.09
CA PHE A 582 6.29 10.42 -28.35
C PHE A 582 6.76 9.65 -27.11
N ARG A 583 6.14 9.90 -25.96
CA ARG A 583 6.37 9.17 -24.71
C ARG A 583 5.09 8.60 -24.14
N PHE A 584 5.14 7.35 -23.70
CA PHE A 584 4.06 6.66 -23.00
C PHE A 584 4.46 6.32 -21.57
N ASP A 585 3.74 6.84 -20.56
CA ASP A 585 4.12 6.75 -19.14
C ASP A 585 3.57 5.51 -18.42
N ALA A 586 3.86 4.32 -18.96
CA ALA A 586 3.52 3.05 -18.32
C ALA A 586 4.32 1.86 -18.87
N PRO A 587 4.40 0.73 -18.14
CA PRO A 587 4.79 -0.55 -18.72
C PRO A 587 3.86 -0.90 -19.88
N LEU A 588 4.36 -1.65 -20.87
CA LEU A 588 3.56 -2.06 -22.03
C LEU A 588 3.14 -3.52 -21.88
N LEU A 589 1.86 -3.72 -21.55
CA LEU A 589 1.30 -5.00 -21.15
C LEU A 589 0.00 -5.28 -21.90
N PHE A 590 -0.41 -6.55 -21.95
CA PHE A 590 -1.61 -7.01 -22.64
C PHE A 590 -2.87 -6.17 -22.35
N HIS A 591 -3.01 -5.65 -21.13
CA HIS A 591 -4.18 -4.87 -20.73
C HIS A 591 -4.16 -3.41 -21.23
N ASN A 592 -3.01 -2.81 -21.53
CA ASN A 592 -2.91 -1.40 -21.97
C ASN A 592 -2.35 -1.21 -23.38
N VAL A 593 -1.95 -2.29 -24.06
CA VAL A 593 -1.46 -2.29 -25.45
C VAL A 593 -2.42 -1.60 -26.42
N GLU A 594 -3.72 -1.85 -26.29
CA GLU A 594 -4.71 -1.24 -27.16
C GLU A 594 -4.81 0.28 -26.95
N CYS A 595 -4.64 0.73 -25.69
CA CYS A 595 -4.55 2.15 -25.40
C CYS A 595 -3.28 2.77 -25.99
N PHE A 596 -2.15 2.07 -25.89
CA PHE A 596 -0.88 2.51 -26.46
C PHE A 596 -0.97 2.71 -27.98
N LYS A 597 -1.53 1.74 -28.73
CA LYS A 597 -1.75 1.87 -30.17
C LYS A 597 -2.60 3.10 -30.52
N LYS A 598 -3.75 3.25 -29.86
CA LYS A 598 -4.63 4.41 -30.02
C LYS A 598 -3.94 5.73 -29.67
N SER A 599 -3.09 5.74 -28.66
CA SER A 599 -2.30 6.91 -28.26
C SER A 599 -1.27 7.28 -29.32
N VAL A 600 -0.59 6.31 -29.93
CA VAL A 600 0.36 6.58 -31.03
C VAL A 600 -0.37 7.11 -32.26
N ASP A 601 -1.52 6.54 -32.63
CA ASP A 601 -2.33 7.05 -33.73
C ASP A 601 -2.83 8.48 -33.47
N LYS A 602 -3.29 8.77 -32.24
CA LYS A 602 -3.68 10.13 -31.84
C LYS A 602 -2.51 11.10 -31.90
N ALA A 603 -1.36 10.72 -31.35
CA ALA A 603 -0.15 11.54 -31.38
C ALA A 603 0.30 11.82 -32.82
N TYR A 604 0.20 10.83 -33.71
CA TYR A 604 0.45 11.02 -35.13
C TYR A 604 -0.53 12.01 -35.77
N LEU A 605 -1.84 11.88 -35.50
CA LEU A 605 -2.86 12.79 -36.03
C LEU A 605 -2.74 14.22 -35.48
N GLU A 606 -2.37 14.39 -34.22
CA GLU A 606 -2.10 15.70 -33.61
C GLU A 606 -0.84 16.33 -34.20
N TRP A 607 0.22 15.55 -34.36
CA TRP A 607 1.43 15.98 -35.05
C TRP A 607 1.12 16.42 -36.49
N GLN A 608 0.27 15.67 -37.21
CA GLN A 608 -0.21 16.02 -38.54
C GLN A 608 -1.02 17.33 -38.58
N LYS A 609 -1.65 17.72 -37.47
CA LYS A 609 -2.44 18.96 -37.40
C LYS A 609 -1.65 20.17 -36.92
N SER A 610 -0.48 19.97 -36.32
CA SER A 610 0.31 21.04 -35.72
C SER A 610 0.75 22.09 -36.77
N HIS A 611 0.93 23.35 -36.37
CA HIS A 611 1.31 24.45 -37.27
C HIS A 611 2.65 24.18 -38.00
N GLU A 612 3.51 23.36 -37.41
CA GLU A 612 4.77 22.89 -38.00
C GLU A 612 4.58 21.87 -39.13
N PHE A 613 3.39 21.29 -39.21
CA PHE A 613 2.91 20.52 -40.35
C PHE A 613 2.29 21.43 -41.44
N TYR A 614 1.75 22.61 -41.07
CA TYR A 614 0.94 23.49 -41.95
C TYR A 614 1.59 24.76 -42.49
N VAL A 615 2.66 25.32 -41.90
CA VAL A 615 3.44 26.41 -42.55
C VAL A 615 3.87 26.00 -43.96
N LEU A 616 4.00 24.69 -44.20
CA LEU A 616 4.27 24.05 -45.50
C LEU A 616 3.12 24.15 -46.53
N ARG A 617 1.87 24.45 -46.13
CA ARG A 617 0.70 24.51 -47.03
C ARG A 617 0.31 25.94 -47.40
N GLU A 618 0.40 26.91 -46.48
CA GLU A 618 0.10 28.31 -46.79
C GLU A 618 1.20 28.99 -47.63
N GLU A 619 2.48 28.71 -47.37
CA GLU A 619 3.60 29.16 -48.23
C GLU A 619 3.47 28.59 -49.65
N ARG A 620 2.93 27.36 -49.78
CA ARG A 620 2.62 26.74 -51.08
C ARG A 620 1.54 27.49 -51.85
N ASP A 621 0.44 27.86 -51.20
CA ASP A 621 -0.71 28.50 -51.89
C ASP A 621 -0.43 29.96 -52.26
N THR A 622 0.39 30.68 -51.48
CA THR A 622 0.86 32.04 -51.85
C THR A 622 1.86 32.03 -53.02
N ILE A 623 2.79 31.06 -53.06
CA ILE A 623 3.76 30.94 -54.16
C ILE A 623 3.09 30.48 -55.48
N LEU A 624 2.06 29.64 -55.41
CA LEU A 624 1.27 29.22 -56.57
C LEU A 624 0.44 30.37 -57.16
N ASN A 625 -0.19 31.17 -56.30
CA ASN A 625 -0.97 32.33 -56.75
C ASN A 625 -0.09 33.43 -57.36
N HIS A 626 1.13 33.64 -56.83
CA HIS A 626 2.05 34.64 -57.37
C HIS A 626 2.68 34.26 -58.72
N LYS A 627 2.65 32.98 -59.11
CA LYS A 627 3.10 32.46 -60.42
C LYS A 627 2.01 32.48 -61.49
N MET A 628 0.73 32.50 -61.11
CA MET A 628 -0.40 32.57 -62.05
C MET A 628 -0.64 33.98 -62.58
N ASP A 629 -0.25 35.03 -61.85
CA ASP A 629 -0.42 36.44 -62.25
C ASP A 629 0.73 37.01 -63.12
N GLY A 630 1.73 36.20 -63.48
CA GLY A 630 3.03 36.68 -63.93
C GLY A 630 3.51 36.29 -65.33
N SER A 631 2.65 35.89 -66.27
CA SER A 631 3.11 35.64 -67.65
C SER A 631 2.02 35.78 -68.72
N ASP A 632 1.97 36.95 -69.35
CA ASP A 632 1.62 37.15 -70.76
C ASP A 632 2.63 38.15 -71.37
N GLU A 633 3.48 37.66 -72.29
CA GLU A 633 3.68 38.17 -73.66
C GLU A 633 5.05 37.80 -74.29
N SER A 634 4.95 37.07 -75.41
CA SER A 634 5.78 37.11 -76.63
C SER A 634 7.16 36.40 -76.74
N SER A 635 7.12 35.30 -77.52
CA SER A 635 7.87 35.05 -78.77
C SER A 635 9.41 34.98 -78.85
N ASP A 636 9.87 33.75 -79.12
CA ASP A 636 10.69 33.32 -80.26
C ASP A 636 12.18 32.88 -80.07
N GLY A 637 12.41 31.60 -80.43
CA GLY A 637 13.61 31.01 -81.04
C GLY A 637 15.03 31.16 -80.45
N LYS A 638 15.47 30.16 -79.66
CA LYS A 638 16.65 29.26 -79.88
C LYS A 638 17.35 28.84 -78.59
N THR A 639 17.39 27.50 -78.38
CA THR A 639 18.34 26.71 -77.57
C THR A 639 18.89 27.35 -76.30
N VAL A 640 18.25 27.06 -75.15
CA VAL A 640 18.74 27.42 -73.82
C VAL A 640 18.83 26.14 -72.96
N HIS A 641 19.97 25.98 -72.30
CA HIS A 641 20.25 24.97 -71.28
C HIS A 641 19.04 24.73 -70.37
N THR A 642 18.59 23.48 -70.31
CA THR A 642 17.60 23.00 -69.36
C THR A 642 18.23 23.02 -67.95
N MET A 643 18.18 24.17 -67.29
CA MET A 643 18.55 24.28 -65.88
C MET A 643 17.27 24.12 -65.04
N ASN A 644 17.08 22.89 -64.57
CA ASN A 644 16.26 22.45 -63.45
C ASN A 644 15.58 23.55 -62.62
N THR A 645 14.28 23.72 -62.82
CA THR A 645 13.35 24.27 -61.82
C THR A 645 13.10 23.19 -60.74
N MET A 646 13.93 23.16 -59.69
CA MET A 646 13.77 22.24 -58.55
C MET A 646 12.87 22.81 -57.45
N SER A 647 11.72 22.13 -57.27
CA SER A 647 11.09 21.67 -56.01
C SER A 647 11.22 22.49 -54.72
N ALA A 648 10.06 22.85 -54.15
CA ALA A 648 9.89 23.27 -52.75
C ALA A 648 10.19 22.13 -51.77
N ASP A 649 10.78 22.46 -50.62
CA ASP A 649 11.26 21.56 -49.56
C ASP A 649 10.14 20.76 -48.87
N ILE A 650 10.13 19.44 -49.03
CA ILE A 650 9.23 18.46 -48.41
C ILE A 650 9.97 17.64 -47.34
N LEU A 651 9.82 17.92 -46.04
CA LEU A 651 10.56 17.24 -44.97
C LEU A 651 10.43 15.70 -44.93
N SER A 652 11.56 15.00 -44.80
CA SER A 652 11.56 13.60 -44.33
C SER A 652 10.95 13.49 -42.92
N ARG A 653 10.08 12.49 -42.73
CA ARG A 653 9.23 12.34 -41.53
C ARG A 653 9.85 11.33 -40.56
N HIS A 654 10.09 11.77 -39.32
CA HIS A 654 10.74 10.97 -38.28
C HIS A 654 9.84 10.87 -37.05
N PHE A 655 9.75 9.69 -36.45
CA PHE A 655 8.96 9.42 -35.25
C PHE A 655 9.82 8.73 -34.21
N VAL A 656 10.10 9.41 -33.10
CA VAL A 656 10.94 8.91 -32.01
C VAL A 656 10.05 8.47 -30.86
N ILE A 657 10.09 7.19 -30.52
CA ILE A 657 9.40 6.60 -29.37
C ILE A 657 10.36 6.57 -28.18
N ASP A 658 10.05 7.33 -27.15
CA ASP A 658 10.76 7.30 -25.87
C ASP A 658 10.28 6.10 -25.03
N CYS A 659 11.13 5.08 -24.94
CA CYS A 659 10.90 3.87 -24.14
C CYS A 659 11.22 4.06 -22.65
N SER A 660 11.56 5.28 -22.19
CA SER A 660 11.88 5.53 -20.77
C SER A 660 10.73 5.17 -19.82
N GLY A 661 9.48 5.32 -20.28
CA GLY A 661 8.27 4.95 -19.55
C GLY A 661 8.04 3.44 -19.45
N PHE A 662 8.58 2.65 -20.38
CA PHE A 662 8.49 1.19 -20.36
C PHE A 662 9.38 0.64 -19.23
N THR A 663 8.80 0.36 -18.08
CA THR A 663 9.50 -0.31 -16.97
C THR A 663 9.70 -1.80 -17.26
N PHE A 664 8.71 -2.43 -17.87
CA PHE A 664 8.72 -3.81 -18.37
C PHE A 664 7.75 -3.94 -19.54
N ILE A 665 7.92 -4.99 -20.33
CA ILE A 665 7.12 -5.29 -21.52
C ILE A 665 6.80 -6.79 -21.58
N ASP A 666 5.59 -7.15 -21.99
CA ASP A 666 5.20 -8.53 -22.22
C ASP A 666 5.17 -8.89 -23.72
N LEU A 667 4.82 -10.14 -24.04
CA LEU A 667 4.78 -10.62 -25.42
C LEU A 667 3.80 -9.82 -26.30
N MET A 668 2.63 -9.46 -25.77
CA MET A 668 1.65 -8.66 -26.51
C MET A 668 2.15 -7.23 -26.74
N GLY A 669 2.84 -6.65 -25.76
CA GLY A 669 3.51 -5.36 -25.90
C GLY A 669 4.56 -5.36 -26.99
N VAL A 670 5.40 -6.40 -27.06
CA VAL A 670 6.40 -6.52 -28.14
C VAL A 670 5.72 -6.64 -29.50
N SER A 671 4.67 -7.46 -29.62
CA SER A 671 3.91 -7.61 -30.87
C SER A 671 3.25 -6.29 -31.30
N ALA A 672 2.71 -5.53 -30.36
CA ALA A 672 2.12 -4.22 -30.64
C ALA A 672 3.15 -3.21 -31.15
N LEU A 673 4.38 -3.23 -30.61
CA LEU A 673 5.47 -2.39 -31.13
C LEU A 673 5.86 -2.78 -32.55
N LYS A 674 5.86 -4.08 -32.90
CA LYS A 674 6.11 -4.54 -34.29
C LYS A 674 5.04 -4.00 -35.24
N GLU A 675 3.78 -4.05 -34.82
CA GLU A 675 2.65 -3.54 -35.60
C GLU A 675 2.75 -2.02 -35.81
N ILE A 676 3.00 -1.26 -34.75
CA ILE A 676 3.18 0.20 -34.85
C ILE A 676 4.38 0.56 -35.72
N PHE A 677 5.49 -0.16 -35.59
CA PHE A 677 6.65 0.04 -36.46
C PHE A 677 6.29 -0.17 -37.93
N SER A 678 5.60 -1.27 -38.25
CA SER A 678 5.10 -1.55 -39.60
C SER A 678 4.16 -0.45 -40.10
N ASP A 679 3.20 -0.03 -39.28
CA ASP A 679 2.16 0.90 -39.71
C ASP A 679 2.66 2.32 -39.92
N LEU A 680 3.60 2.79 -39.09
CA LEU A 680 4.29 4.06 -39.31
C LEU A 680 5.17 4.01 -40.56
N ARG A 681 5.87 2.89 -40.79
CA ARG A 681 6.69 2.69 -41.99
C ARG A 681 5.86 2.65 -43.27
N LYS A 682 4.67 2.03 -43.27
CA LYS A 682 3.71 2.08 -44.39
C LYS A 682 3.25 3.51 -44.71
N ARG A 683 3.26 4.41 -43.71
CA ARG A 683 2.95 5.83 -43.88
C ARG A 683 4.17 6.68 -44.32
N GLY A 684 5.31 6.06 -44.63
CA GLY A 684 6.53 6.74 -45.07
C GLY A 684 7.33 7.40 -43.94
N ILE A 685 7.15 6.94 -42.70
CA ILE A 685 7.77 7.56 -41.51
C ILE A 685 8.89 6.67 -40.98
N LEU A 686 10.05 7.26 -40.71
CA LEU A 686 11.18 6.59 -40.07
C LEU A 686 10.98 6.55 -38.56
N VAL A 687 11.10 5.36 -37.96
CA VAL A 687 10.80 5.14 -36.53
C VAL A 687 12.08 4.86 -35.75
N TYR A 688 12.26 5.53 -34.62
CA TYR A 688 13.41 5.38 -33.74
C TYR A 688 12.94 5.08 -32.30
N PHE A 689 13.71 4.27 -31.58
CA PHE A 689 13.46 3.91 -30.18
C PHE A 689 14.58 4.45 -29.31
N ALA A 690 14.25 5.20 -28.27
CA ALA A 690 15.22 5.79 -27.36
C ALA A 690 14.99 5.36 -25.91
N ASN A 691 16.03 5.38 -25.07
CA ASN A 691 15.95 5.08 -23.62
C ASN A 691 15.37 3.69 -23.26
N ALA A 692 15.55 2.67 -24.11
CA ALA A 692 15.07 1.33 -23.80
C ALA A 692 15.88 0.69 -22.65
N LYS A 693 15.21 0.45 -21.52
CA LYS A 693 15.84 -0.18 -20.34
C LYS A 693 16.32 -1.60 -20.65
N ALA A 694 17.35 -2.06 -19.94
CA ALA A 694 17.92 -3.40 -20.14
C ALA A 694 16.87 -4.55 -20.11
N PRO A 695 15.93 -4.63 -19.14
CA PRO A 695 14.93 -5.70 -19.13
C PRO A 695 14.01 -5.70 -20.35
N VAL A 696 13.72 -4.51 -20.91
CA VAL A 696 12.90 -4.35 -22.11
C VAL A 696 13.68 -4.83 -23.34
N ARG A 697 14.97 -4.48 -23.45
CA ARG A 697 15.86 -4.95 -24.52
C ARG A 697 16.07 -6.47 -24.49
N GLU A 698 16.18 -7.06 -23.30
CA GLU A 698 16.25 -8.52 -23.16
C GLU A 698 14.97 -9.21 -23.65
N MET A 699 13.81 -8.61 -23.43
CA MET A 699 12.55 -9.13 -23.96
C MET A 699 12.46 -8.99 -25.48
N PHE A 700 13.02 -7.92 -26.05
CA PHE A 700 13.17 -7.78 -27.50
C PHE A 700 14.05 -8.88 -28.10
N ASP A 701 15.19 -9.20 -27.48
CA ASP A 701 16.04 -10.32 -27.90
C ASP A 701 15.27 -11.66 -27.81
N LYS A 702 14.57 -11.93 -26.71
CA LYS A 702 13.80 -13.18 -26.50
C LYS A 702 12.65 -13.37 -27.49
N CYS A 703 12.03 -12.28 -27.94
CA CYS A 703 10.89 -12.29 -28.86
C CYS A 703 11.29 -12.06 -30.32
N ASP A 704 12.58 -12.22 -30.65
CA ASP A 704 13.12 -12.01 -32.00
C ASP A 704 12.73 -10.65 -32.59
N PHE A 705 12.58 -9.63 -31.73
CA PHE A 705 12.16 -8.30 -32.16
C PHE A 705 13.19 -7.67 -33.09
N PHE A 706 14.48 -7.87 -32.81
CA PHE A 706 15.57 -7.31 -33.61
C PHE A 706 15.73 -7.95 -35.00
N LYS A 707 15.06 -9.08 -35.27
CA LYS A 707 14.95 -9.63 -36.64
C LYS A 707 13.98 -8.82 -37.50
N PHE A 708 13.01 -8.15 -36.86
CA PHE A 708 11.98 -7.35 -37.51
C PHE A 708 12.30 -5.86 -37.51
N VAL A 709 12.81 -5.33 -36.40
CA VAL A 709 13.28 -3.94 -36.28
C VAL A 709 14.82 -3.95 -36.15
N PRO A 710 15.56 -3.32 -37.07
CA PRO A 710 17.02 -3.28 -36.98
C PRO A 710 17.52 -2.66 -35.67
N LYS A 711 18.67 -3.15 -35.17
CA LYS A 711 19.32 -2.59 -33.97
C LYS A 711 19.75 -1.13 -34.15
N ASP A 712 19.89 -0.68 -35.40
CA ASP A 712 20.24 0.70 -35.75
C ASP A 712 19.13 1.71 -35.43
N ASN A 713 17.90 1.25 -35.22
CA ASN A 713 16.77 2.08 -34.82
C ASN A 713 16.77 2.39 -33.31
N PHE A 714 17.69 1.81 -32.54
CA PHE A 714 17.74 1.94 -31.08
C PHE A 714 18.86 2.87 -30.61
N TYR A 715 18.54 3.76 -29.68
CA TYR A 715 19.45 4.79 -29.18
C TYR A 715 19.45 4.84 -27.64
N PRO A 716 20.61 5.10 -27.02
CA PRO A 716 20.72 5.15 -25.56
C PRO A 716 20.04 6.39 -24.97
N THR A 717 19.96 7.50 -25.71
CA THR A 717 19.31 8.73 -25.26
C THR A 717 18.40 9.36 -26.32
N MET A 718 17.44 10.17 -25.87
CA MET A 718 16.60 10.98 -26.75
C MET A 718 17.42 11.91 -27.64
N ARG A 719 18.50 12.47 -27.10
CA ARG A 719 19.41 13.35 -27.84
C ARG A 719 20.06 12.62 -29.00
N ASP A 720 20.54 11.39 -28.78
CA ASP A 720 21.19 10.61 -29.83
C ASP A 720 20.20 10.30 -30.96
N ALA A 721 18.99 9.83 -30.63
CA ALA A 721 17.94 9.53 -31.62
C ALA A 721 17.52 10.76 -32.44
N THR A 722 17.24 11.88 -31.76
CA THR A 722 16.80 13.12 -32.42
C THR A 722 17.91 13.78 -33.24
N SER A 723 19.17 13.69 -32.80
CA SER A 723 20.32 14.20 -33.54
C SER A 723 20.52 13.42 -34.84
N ILE A 724 20.38 12.09 -34.83
CA ILE A 724 20.45 11.27 -36.04
C ILE A 724 19.27 11.52 -36.97
N ALA A 725 18.05 11.61 -36.45
CA ALA A 725 16.88 11.97 -37.23
C ALA A 725 17.07 13.33 -37.94
N ARG A 726 17.60 14.33 -37.23
CA ARG A 726 17.92 15.64 -37.80
C ARG A 726 19.06 15.59 -38.81
N GLN A 727 20.11 14.80 -38.57
CA GLN A 727 21.20 14.63 -39.51
C GLN A 727 20.69 14.03 -40.83
N ARG A 728 19.86 12.98 -40.76
CA ARG A 728 19.23 12.38 -41.96
C ARG A 728 18.34 13.35 -42.72
N GLN A 729 17.63 14.21 -42.00
CA GLN A 729 16.81 15.26 -42.59
C GLN A 729 17.65 16.29 -43.36
N LEU A 730 18.88 16.57 -42.90
CA LEU A 730 19.83 17.42 -43.61
C LEU A 730 20.47 16.70 -44.81
N GLU A 731 20.80 15.42 -44.68
CA GLU A 731 21.49 14.61 -45.70
C GLU A 731 20.60 14.20 -46.87
N LEU A 732 19.40 13.70 -46.61
CA LEU A 732 18.44 13.27 -47.66
C LEU A 732 17.78 14.47 -48.36
N GLY A 733 18.05 15.68 -47.88
CA GLY A 733 17.30 16.88 -48.20
C GLY A 733 15.87 16.82 -47.65
N PHE A 734 15.21 17.97 -47.71
CA PHE A 734 13.78 18.05 -47.50
C PHE A 734 13.07 17.50 -48.75
N LYS A 735 13.11 16.18 -48.99
CA LYS A 735 12.26 15.52 -50.00
C LYS A 735 11.48 14.36 -49.38
N ASP A 736 10.17 14.27 -49.64
CA ASP A 736 9.37 13.08 -49.31
C ASP A 736 9.92 11.92 -50.17
N THR A 737 10.64 10.99 -49.55
CA THR A 737 11.00 9.73 -50.21
C THR A 737 9.88 8.73 -49.99
N THR A 738 9.26 8.24 -51.07
CA THR A 738 8.41 7.04 -51.01
C THR A 738 9.21 5.80 -50.61
N TYR A 739 10.54 5.87 -50.80
CA TYR A 739 11.49 4.88 -50.36
C TYR A 739 11.72 4.99 -48.86
N VAL A 740 11.38 3.93 -48.14
CA VAL A 740 11.71 3.77 -46.74
C VAL A 740 12.76 2.64 -46.66
N PRO A 741 14.04 2.94 -46.34
CA PRO A 741 15.13 1.95 -46.41
C PRO A 741 14.84 0.76 -45.49
N GLU A 742 14.88 -0.48 -46.01
CA GLU A 742 14.60 -1.72 -45.24
C GLU A 742 15.51 -1.88 -44.02
N HIS A 743 16.74 -1.34 -44.10
CA HIS A 743 17.70 -1.29 -43.02
C HIS A 743 18.29 0.11 -42.86
N ASP A 744 18.39 0.58 -41.62
CA ASP A 744 19.00 1.85 -41.24
C ASP A 744 20.54 1.76 -41.21
N ARG A 745 21.15 1.28 -42.31
CA ARG A 745 22.61 1.11 -42.41
C ARG A 745 23.32 2.47 -42.58
N LEU A 746 23.67 3.08 -41.46
CA LEU A 746 24.53 4.29 -41.41
C LEU A 746 25.90 4.10 -42.09
N THR A 747 26.39 2.87 -42.19
CA THR A 747 27.73 2.57 -42.73
C THR A 747 27.85 2.65 -44.24
N GLU A 748 26.78 2.41 -45.01
CA GLU A 748 26.87 2.44 -46.49
C GLU A 748 26.89 3.88 -47.01
N VAL A 749 26.21 4.82 -46.33
CA VAL A 749 26.15 6.23 -46.71
C VAL A 749 27.43 7.01 -46.34
N LEU A 750 28.12 6.64 -45.26
CA LEU A 750 29.41 7.25 -44.90
C LEU A 750 30.57 6.82 -45.81
N SER A 751 30.39 5.78 -46.64
CA SER A 751 31.42 5.30 -47.56
C SER A 751 31.38 5.95 -48.95
N SER A 752 30.34 6.73 -49.26
CA SER A 752 30.13 7.30 -50.60
C SER A 752 30.52 8.78 -50.75
N HIS A 753 31.04 9.42 -49.70
CA HIS A 753 31.60 10.77 -49.77
C HIS A 753 33.03 10.81 -49.21
N PRO A 754 34.03 11.24 -50.00
CA PRO A 754 35.39 11.42 -49.51
C PRO A 754 35.46 12.60 -48.53
N MET A 755 36.29 12.43 -47.50
CA MET A 755 36.52 13.35 -46.37
C MET A 755 36.84 14.80 -46.75
#